data_AF-A0A0W4ZKK1-F1
#
_entry.id   AF-A0A0W4ZKK1-F1
#
_cell.length_a   1.000
_cell.length_b   1.000
_cell.length_c   1.000
_cell.angle_alpha   90.00
_cell.angle_beta   90.00
_cell.angle_gamma   90.00
#
_symmetry.space_group_name_H-M   'P 1'
#
loop_
_entity.id
_entity.type
_entity.pdbx_description
1 polymer ?
#
loop_
_entity_poly.entity_id
_entity_poly.type
_entity_poly.pdbx_seq_one_letter_code
_entity_poly.pdbx_strand_id
1 'polypeptide(L)'
;MKNQNELDELINQLDIENKIKEGAENLLQVFDQRTEDREDENHIALRKKIELELDTANLKIEELKAKVNIIKSKTQTDSIKSNTKTINTFYEQDGKSSVLPYTVSSKSVHSSVSIGEKDEQIETIDPIQSLQAIFRSLDESINDSGQYLKHANHLVSLIKSHPTLKQDLNWEALSHHFQIMFSSSDTNKVSSGYRIARFVIYDLESISFIKKFHVEHAIIRSLIKDNSTSKEREQALKLIRTFYGIKDGISEISKSVVSAIVSLAEYTKDKMSLISIETLAEMFILDPALIVSAGGNKVLLQTLSDGPFEIANEIAKLFIYLLDTPATRKFIRPKSDLQLILSNVTNFRPIIEEYRLKYCGDGIVSIMKSWSGLVYMSMYDMQAIRSLVDVLRISSSRTQDIVLDILYNLFGIKSSSITSAFLAGRRLTTWGRPSPSQQEPQNEGMFTNTFTEFGRNNLLQQFLALTIMIFMDIGILDALMAAAENSKDKIIFRKTTLLIVELLHLSNRILPLQYGAKLQSLPKLFISALEFSSEKHFIATSAILQIESLNRIKMKTNFVQQKERSTSLENPLKRGKRQLEQVKIKLGLQIDDIRFRTLLLDTQVLNTKNYKKWRWDIVIELLNGPLLNPKRLDESIRTTKFMKRLLSFYLPFNYKFSNIKQTRPNQRYIKIGRMIFTTLLANSEGIRYLSDSKLLRQISECLAQLDPLSGVSSPSPLFSKQRLEETLSSGYFVFLGTLSENKDGIAMMEKWKIFDMFYHLTELRSRDDLILNFIINMNYIFYGHPRIILSKALVAGLKDVRLFVTKHLGTLLSSNKKFAKNTKSTKWAISLLVTQLYDPCIEVCQMAVEVLEKACYDFENLQYTVKLRPALEHLGNIGAPLRLRFLASSTGFNYLKELDYIEKEMDNWFYEQNEIYVNYIENHLSLAFSFAKNNEFDGLIPPHFYGEIIKTSEGCQLLKNKGHFEYFVSNIFKHKDEYEDKNIILHLKSSLWAVGNIGSHNNGFPFLENSGVISEIIYIAEKSQVISLRGTAFFVLGLISITISVSQILEQHGWASVFTSFGIPIGICVPKDIKKILFLEPWNYCSCLSDLEENIKLVSKNIIQDEILKIITDLSSHIFVSKALKSLSRIKSKYPEEFKSLDLYKSVLKILASYRYQQPIRKFILEMFPSDIFYQNHELFD
;
A
#
# COMPACT_ATOMS: atom_id res chain seq x y z
N MET A 1 -14.13 26.59 11.37
CA MET A 1 -13.63 25.21 11.55
C MET A 1 -12.84 25.03 12.85
N LYS A 2 -11.75 25.77 13.14
CA LYS A 2 -11.00 25.60 14.41
C LYS A 2 -11.86 25.75 15.69
N ASN A 3 -12.63 26.82 15.81
CA ASN A 3 -13.54 27.03 16.95
C ASN A 3 -14.71 26.03 17.01
N GLN A 4 -15.04 25.38 15.89
CA GLN A 4 -16.17 24.45 15.80
C GLN A 4 -15.72 23.04 16.20
N ASN A 5 -14.51 22.64 15.79
CA ASN A 5 -13.85 21.43 16.30
C ASN A 5 -13.54 21.56 17.81
N GLU A 6 -13.08 22.72 18.28
CA GLU A 6 -12.88 22.97 19.73
C GLU A 6 -14.22 22.95 20.50
N LEU A 7 -15.31 23.44 19.90
CA LEU A 7 -16.65 23.38 20.49
C LEU A 7 -17.16 21.93 20.57
N ASP A 8 -16.97 21.14 19.51
CA ASP A 8 -17.36 19.73 19.47
C ASP A 8 -16.53 18.87 20.44
N GLU A 9 -15.23 19.17 20.61
CA GLU A 9 -14.39 18.54 21.63
C GLU A 9 -14.87 18.88 23.05
N LEU A 10 -15.22 20.15 23.33
CA LEU A 10 -15.73 20.56 24.63
C LEU A 10 -17.12 19.99 24.92
N ILE A 11 -17.99 19.86 23.90
CA ILE A 11 -19.30 19.20 24.04
C ILE A 11 -19.11 17.72 24.32
N ASN A 12 -18.19 17.04 23.64
CA ASN A 12 -17.88 15.64 23.92
C ASN A 12 -17.30 15.44 25.33
N GLN A 13 -16.43 16.33 25.80
CA GLN A 13 -15.92 16.30 27.18
C GLN A 13 -17.02 16.53 28.21
N LEU A 14 -17.95 17.43 27.92
CA LEU A 14 -19.11 17.72 28.76
C LEU A 14 -20.08 16.53 28.82
N ASP A 15 -20.29 15.80 27.72
CA ASP A 15 -21.07 14.57 27.69
C ASP A 15 -20.43 13.43 28.48
N ILE A 16 -19.09 13.33 28.47
CA ILE A 16 -18.36 12.35 29.28
C ILE A 16 -18.54 12.66 30.77
N GLU A 17 -18.33 13.91 31.19
CA GLU A 17 -18.47 14.30 32.61
C GLU A 17 -19.93 14.22 33.07
N ASN A 18 -20.93 14.51 32.23
CA ASN A 18 -22.35 14.29 32.55
C ASN A 18 -22.67 12.80 32.76
N LYS A 19 -22.07 11.89 31.97
CA LYS A 19 -22.23 10.44 32.18
C LYS A 19 -21.55 9.97 33.47
N ILE A 20 -20.42 10.57 33.85
CA ILE A 20 -19.75 10.29 35.13
C ILE A 20 -20.65 10.76 36.28
N LYS A 21 -21.22 11.97 36.19
CA LYS A 21 -22.20 12.49 37.14
C LYS A 21 -23.40 11.54 37.29
N GLU A 22 -24.05 11.17 36.19
CA GLU A 22 -25.20 10.25 36.20
C GLU A 22 -24.82 8.88 36.79
N GLY A 23 -23.62 8.38 36.47
CA GLY A 23 -23.09 7.15 37.06
C GLY A 23 -22.88 7.23 38.57
N ALA A 24 -22.31 8.33 39.06
CA ALA A 24 -22.09 8.58 40.48
C ALA A 24 -23.40 8.80 41.26
N GLU A 25 -24.37 9.52 40.68
CA GLU A 25 -25.72 9.70 41.24
C GLU A 25 -26.48 8.37 41.33
N ASN A 26 -26.40 7.54 40.27
CA ASN A 26 -27.00 6.20 40.29
C ASN A 26 -26.33 5.30 41.34
N LEU A 27 -25.01 5.37 41.49
CA LEU A 27 -24.29 4.65 42.54
C LEU A 27 -24.74 5.12 43.93
N LEU A 28 -24.84 6.43 44.17
CA LEU A 28 -25.32 7.00 45.43
C LEU A 28 -26.77 6.58 45.73
N GLN A 29 -27.66 6.57 44.74
CA GLN A 29 -29.02 6.04 44.91
C GLN A 29 -29.03 4.56 45.29
N VAL A 30 -28.11 3.76 44.74
CA VAL A 30 -27.95 2.34 45.13
C VAL A 30 -27.42 2.21 46.56
N PHE A 31 -26.61 3.15 47.04
CA PHE A 31 -26.19 3.22 48.45
C PHE A 31 -27.35 3.65 49.36
N ASP A 32 -28.16 4.63 48.95
CA ASP A 32 -29.30 5.13 49.73
C ASP A 32 -30.45 4.11 49.79
N GLN A 33 -30.59 3.21 48.80
CA GLN A 33 -31.55 2.10 48.83
C GLN A 33 -31.11 0.93 49.73
N ARG A 34 -29.85 0.92 50.18
CA ARG A 34 -29.28 -0.12 51.06
C ARG A 34 -29.07 0.38 52.49
N THR A 35 -30.04 1.09 53.05
CA THR A 35 -30.06 1.39 54.49
C THR A 35 -31.06 0.46 55.16
N GLU A 36 -30.60 -0.68 55.66
CA GLU A 36 -31.23 -1.30 56.84
C GLU A 36 -30.36 -2.33 57.58
N ASP A 37 -29.23 -2.81 57.04
CA ASP A 37 -28.37 -3.73 57.79
C ASP A 37 -26.85 -3.52 57.55
N ARG A 38 -26.18 -3.01 58.59
CA ARG A 38 -24.71 -2.90 58.84
C ARG A 38 -23.90 -1.91 57.98
N GLU A 39 -23.71 -0.71 58.53
CA GLU A 39 -22.75 0.28 58.03
C GLU A 39 -21.30 -0.09 58.45
N ASP A 40 -20.55 -0.74 57.56
CA ASP A 40 -19.10 -0.90 57.72
C ASP A 40 -18.36 0.44 57.45
N GLU A 41 -17.24 0.72 58.14
CA GLU A 41 -16.42 1.93 57.90
C GLU A 41 -16.00 2.08 56.42
N ASN A 42 -15.81 0.96 55.73
CA ASN A 42 -15.50 0.92 54.29
C ASN A 42 -16.65 1.45 53.42
N HIS A 43 -17.92 1.27 53.83
CA HIS A 43 -19.10 1.75 53.12
C HIS A 43 -19.20 3.28 53.18
N ILE A 44 -18.93 3.86 54.36
CA ILE A 44 -18.90 5.32 54.57
C ILE A 44 -17.74 5.95 53.79
N ALA A 45 -16.56 5.31 53.79
CA ALA A 45 -15.41 5.77 53.03
C ALA A 45 -15.65 5.73 51.52
N LEU A 46 -16.31 4.67 51.00
CA LEU A 46 -16.64 4.56 49.58
C LEU A 46 -17.69 5.59 49.16
N ARG A 47 -18.73 5.79 49.98
CA ARG A 47 -19.76 6.82 49.74
C ARG A 47 -19.13 8.21 49.66
N LYS A 48 -18.29 8.59 50.62
CA LYS A 48 -17.55 9.87 50.59
C LYS A 48 -16.68 10.02 49.35
N LYS A 49 -16.08 8.94 48.86
CA LYS A 49 -15.29 8.97 47.62
C LYS A 49 -16.16 9.22 46.39
N ILE A 50 -17.35 8.62 46.33
CA ILE A 50 -18.31 8.83 45.23
C ILE A 50 -18.90 10.24 45.30
N GLU A 51 -19.19 10.76 46.49
CA GLU A 51 -19.61 12.15 46.70
C GLU A 51 -18.52 13.14 46.25
N LEU A 52 -17.25 12.89 46.60
CA LEU A 52 -16.12 13.68 46.10
C LEU A 52 -15.97 13.61 44.57
N GLU A 53 -16.11 12.43 43.97
CA GLU A 53 -16.07 12.27 42.52
C GLU A 53 -17.24 13.01 41.84
N LEU A 54 -18.44 12.97 42.44
CA LEU A 54 -19.61 13.70 41.98
C LEU A 54 -19.40 15.23 42.05
N ASP A 55 -18.85 15.73 43.15
CA ASP A 55 -18.55 17.15 43.33
C ASP A 55 -17.49 17.63 42.33
N THR A 56 -16.43 16.83 42.11
CA THR A 56 -15.41 17.17 41.10
C THR A 56 -15.98 17.16 39.67
N ALA A 57 -16.88 16.23 39.36
CA ALA A 57 -17.57 16.19 38.07
C ALA A 57 -18.48 17.41 37.90
N ASN A 58 -19.24 17.80 38.93
CA ASN A 58 -20.09 18.99 38.91
C ASN A 58 -19.27 20.27 38.66
N LEU A 59 -18.14 20.46 39.36
CA LEU A 59 -17.25 21.61 39.15
C LEU A 59 -16.70 21.66 37.72
N LYS A 60 -16.24 20.52 37.18
CA LYS A 60 -15.77 20.45 35.80
C LYS A 60 -16.87 20.72 34.78
N ILE A 61 -18.09 20.24 35.02
CA ILE A 61 -19.24 20.52 34.16
C ILE A 61 -19.52 22.02 34.13
N GLU A 62 -19.45 22.71 35.27
CA GLU A 62 -19.60 24.17 35.33
C GLU A 62 -18.50 24.90 34.56
N GLU A 63 -17.24 24.51 34.73
CA GLU A 63 -16.11 25.08 33.97
C GLU A 63 -16.25 24.84 32.45
N LEU A 64 -16.63 23.62 32.04
CA LEU A 64 -16.82 23.28 30.64
C LEU A 64 -18.02 24.04 30.05
N LYS A 65 -19.13 24.17 30.78
CA LYS A 65 -20.28 25.01 30.38
C LYS A 65 -19.87 26.47 30.22
N ALA A 66 -19.04 27.01 31.12
CA ALA A 66 -18.53 28.37 31.01
C ALA A 66 -17.66 28.54 29.76
N LYS A 67 -16.74 27.60 29.49
CA LYS A 67 -15.88 27.61 28.28
C LYS A 67 -16.71 27.50 26.99
N VAL A 68 -17.72 26.62 26.97
CA VAL A 68 -18.67 26.47 25.86
C VAL A 68 -19.44 27.77 25.63
N ASN A 69 -19.91 28.43 26.69
CA ASN A 69 -20.62 29.70 26.59
C ASN A 69 -19.73 30.85 26.10
N ILE A 70 -18.45 30.88 26.49
CA ILE A 70 -17.47 31.85 25.99
C ILE A 70 -17.20 31.66 24.50
N ILE A 71 -17.11 30.42 24.03
CA ILE A 71 -16.90 30.14 22.60
C ILE A 71 -18.18 30.45 21.80
N LYS A 72 -19.35 30.11 22.33
CA LYS A 72 -20.65 30.44 21.72
C LYS A 72 -20.88 31.95 21.63
N SER A 73 -20.51 32.72 22.65
CA SER A 73 -20.62 34.18 22.63
C SER A 73 -19.62 34.82 21.66
N LYS A 74 -18.41 34.28 21.53
CA LYS A 74 -17.44 34.68 20.48
C LYS A 74 -17.97 34.41 19.07
N THR A 75 -18.61 33.27 18.83
CA THR A 75 -19.24 32.98 17.53
C THR A 75 -20.45 33.88 17.22
N GLN A 76 -21.17 34.37 18.25
CA GLN A 76 -22.25 35.35 18.05
C GLN A 76 -21.72 36.77 17.78
N THR A 77 -20.62 37.19 18.40
CA THR A 77 -19.99 38.49 18.08
C THR A 77 -19.35 38.55 16.70
N ASP A 78 -18.88 37.41 16.17
CA ASP A 78 -18.35 37.32 14.81
C ASP A 78 -19.47 37.33 13.75
N SER A 79 -20.71 36.92 14.11
CA SER A 79 -21.88 36.95 13.21
C SER A 79 -22.48 38.34 12.97
N ILE A 80 -22.14 39.35 13.79
CA ILE A 80 -22.64 40.74 13.64
C ILE A 80 -21.67 41.61 12.82
N LYS A 81 -20.45 41.14 12.54
CA LYS A 81 -19.48 41.83 11.66
C LYS A 81 -19.30 41.19 10.28
N SER A 82 -19.99 40.09 9.98
CA SER A 82 -19.85 39.31 8.73
C SER A 82 -21.04 39.44 7.77
N ASN A 83 -21.74 40.59 7.76
CA ASN A 83 -22.81 40.88 6.77
C ASN A 83 -22.35 41.77 5.60
N THR A 84 -21.04 41.84 5.37
CA THR A 84 -20.49 42.36 4.12
C THR A 84 -19.34 41.49 3.64
N LYS A 85 -19.49 40.99 2.41
CA LYS A 85 -18.46 40.39 1.55
C LYS A 85 -18.00 38.96 1.89
N THR A 86 -18.83 38.00 1.47
CA THR A 86 -18.38 36.67 1.04
C THR A 86 -17.70 36.77 -0.33
N ILE A 87 -16.44 36.34 -0.44
CA ILE A 87 -15.88 35.51 -1.51
C ILE A 87 -14.50 34.99 -1.05
N ASN A 88 -14.32 33.67 -1.22
CA ASN A 88 -13.08 32.88 -1.23
C ASN A 88 -12.27 32.70 0.06
N THR A 89 -12.43 31.53 0.68
CA THR A 89 -11.29 30.70 1.15
C THR A 89 -11.69 29.22 1.20
N PHE A 90 -11.10 28.42 0.30
CA PHE A 90 -10.86 26.98 0.40
C PHE A 90 -10.05 26.66 1.69
N TYR A 91 -10.00 25.50 2.37
CA TYR A 91 -10.28 24.06 2.13
C TYR A 91 -10.34 23.32 3.51
N GLU A 92 -10.68 22.01 3.48
CA GLU A 92 -10.43 20.89 4.45
C GLU A 92 -11.72 20.32 5.08
N GLN A 93 -12.09 19.04 4.99
CA GLN A 93 -11.30 17.79 4.88
C GLN A 93 -12.00 16.71 4.02
N ASP A 94 -11.22 15.65 3.76
CA ASP A 94 -11.59 14.28 3.38
C ASP A 94 -11.67 13.92 1.89
N GLY A 95 -10.56 13.36 1.41
CA GLY A 95 -10.46 12.66 0.15
C GLY A 95 -9.18 11.84 0.07
N LYS A 96 -9.31 10.53 0.27
CA LYS A 96 -8.32 9.49 -0.05
C LYS A 96 -7.77 9.74 -1.46
N SER A 97 -6.45 9.99 -1.58
CA SER A 97 -5.80 10.17 -2.87
C SER A 97 -5.27 8.85 -3.40
N SER A 98 -6.00 8.33 -4.38
CA SER A 98 -5.46 7.55 -5.49
C SER A 98 -4.56 8.42 -6.36
N VAL A 99 -3.45 7.82 -6.78
CA VAL A 99 -2.50 8.21 -7.81
C VAL A 99 -3.17 8.80 -9.05
N LEU A 100 -2.66 9.93 -9.57
CA LEU A 100 -2.63 10.19 -11.01
C LEU A 100 -1.38 11.03 -11.40
N PRO A 101 -0.91 10.89 -12.67
CA PRO A 101 0.43 11.24 -13.12
C PRO A 101 0.53 12.68 -13.69
N TYR A 102 1.77 13.14 -13.81
CA TYR A 102 2.16 14.32 -14.55
C TYR A 102 1.86 14.17 -16.06
N THR A 103 1.07 15.08 -16.61
CA THR A 103 1.15 15.50 -18.02
C THR A 103 0.89 17.00 -18.10
N VAL A 104 1.87 17.73 -18.62
CA VAL A 104 1.76 19.14 -18.99
C VAL A 104 0.93 19.23 -20.27
N SER A 105 -0.24 19.86 -20.20
CA SER A 105 -1.01 20.28 -21.37
C SER A 105 -1.62 21.65 -21.10
N SER A 106 -1.06 22.65 -21.75
CA SER A 106 -1.66 23.96 -21.98
C SER A 106 -3.01 23.83 -22.67
N LYS A 107 -4.10 24.30 -22.05
CA LYS A 107 -5.29 24.79 -22.76
C LYS A 107 -6.13 25.69 -21.86
N SER A 108 -6.18 26.94 -22.28
CA SER A 108 -7.13 27.98 -21.89
C SER A 108 -8.56 27.57 -22.23
N VAL A 109 -9.49 27.67 -21.27
CA VAL A 109 -10.93 27.81 -21.57
C VAL A 109 -11.57 28.75 -20.56
N HIS A 110 -12.17 29.81 -21.11
CA HIS A 110 -13.09 30.74 -20.48
C HIS A 110 -14.28 30.04 -19.81
N SER A 111 -14.72 30.56 -18.66
CA SER A 111 -16.10 30.38 -18.21
C SER A 111 -16.64 31.70 -17.68
N SER A 112 -17.39 32.36 -18.57
CA SER A 112 -18.32 33.45 -18.29
C SER A 112 -19.49 32.95 -17.46
N VAL A 113 -19.75 33.56 -16.30
CA VAL A 113 -21.12 33.70 -15.76
C VAL A 113 -21.25 35.07 -15.10
N SER A 114 -22.14 35.85 -15.68
CA SER A 114 -22.64 37.18 -15.34
C SER A 114 -23.36 37.25 -14.00
N ILE A 115 -23.02 38.23 -13.15
CA ILE A 115 -23.96 38.80 -12.18
C ILE A 115 -23.76 40.32 -12.11
N GLY A 116 -24.78 41.03 -12.62
CA GLY A 116 -25.42 42.19 -12.01
C GLY A 116 -24.53 43.33 -11.51
N GLU A 117 -24.42 44.35 -12.35
CA GLU A 117 -23.95 45.70 -12.07
C GLU A 117 -24.55 46.29 -10.77
N LYS A 118 -23.66 46.78 -9.92
CA LYS A 118 -23.83 48.08 -9.27
C LYS A 118 -22.52 48.84 -9.41
N ASP A 119 -22.56 49.85 -10.27
CA ASP A 119 -21.49 50.78 -10.57
C ASP A 119 -21.02 51.53 -9.31
N GLU A 120 -19.83 51.16 -8.84
CA GLU A 120 -18.88 52.13 -8.27
C GLU A 120 -17.59 51.96 -9.07
N GLN A 121 -17.21 53.04 -9.75
CA GLN A 121 -16.11 53.13 -10.71
C GLN A 121 -14.79 52.63 -10.09
N ILE A 122 -14.39 51.41 -10.42
CA ILE A 122 -13.00 50.97 -10.25
C ILE A 122 -12.26 51.50 -11.48
N GLU A 123 -11.54 52.61 -11.31
CA GLU A 123 -10.53 53.04 -12.26
C GLU A 123 -9.63 51.84 -12.59
N THR A 124 -9.47 51.57 -13.89
CA THR A 124 -8.47 50.65 -14.41
C THR A 124 -7.09 51.22 -14.09
N ILE A 125 -6.60 50.96 -12.87
CA ILE A 125 -5.25 51.37 -12.46
C ILE A 125 -4.27 50.42 -13.17
N ASP A 126 -3.41 50.97 -14.01
CA ASP A 126 -2.34 50.21 -14.65
C ASP A 126 -1.51 49.45 -13.59
N PRO A 127 -1.25 48.13 -13.79
CA PRO A 127 -0.47 47.34 -12.85
C PRO A 127 0.94 47.91 -12.58
N ILE A 128 1.50 48.61 -13.56
CA ILE A 128 2.80 49.29 -13.49
C ILE A 128 2.72 50.56 -12.61
N GLN A 129 1.62 51.31 -12.67
CA GLN A 129 1.40 52.48 -11.81
C GLN A 129 1.20 52.06 -10.35
N SER A 130 0.49 50.94 -10.13
CA SER A 130 0.36 50.32 -8.81
C SER A 130 1.70 49.85 -8.25
N LEU A 131 2.57 49.27 -9.09
CA LEU A 131 3.93 48.88 -8.71
C LEU A 131 4.78 50.09 -8.27
N GLN A 132 4.74 51.18 -9.03
CA GLN A 132 5.44 52.42 -8.70
C GLN A 132 4.92 53.08 -7.41
N ALA A 133 3.61 53.06 -7.17
CA ALA A 133 3.01 53.53 -5.93
C ALA A 133 3.43 52.68 -4.71
N ILE A 134 3.57 51.35 -4.89
CA ILE A 134 4.07 50.45 -3.85
C ILE A 134 5.53 50.73 -3.52
N PHE A 135 6.40 51.01 -4.50
CA PHE A 135 7.79 51.39 -4.23
C PHE A 135 7.88 52.70 -3.44
N ARG A 136 7.09 53.73 -3.82
CA ARG A 136 7.03 54.99 -3.06
C ARG A 136 6.58 54.78 -1.61
N SER A 137 5.54 53.98 -1.40
CA SER A 137 5.06 53.66 -0.03
C SER A 137 6.04 52.79 0.77
N LEU A 138 6.86 51.97 0.11
CA LEU A 138 7.96 51.25 0.77
C LEU A 138 9.07 52.22 1.21
N ASP A 139 9.44 53.21 0.39
CA ASP A 139 10.42 54.24 0.74
C ASP A 139 9.96 55.10 1.93
N GLU A 140 8.67 55.48 1.98
CA GLU A 140 8.10 56.26 3.08
C GLU A 140 8.02 55.48 4.41
N SER A 141 7.90 54.14 4.34
CA SER A 141 7.65 53.29 5.52
C SER A 141 8.89 52.62 6.11
N ILE A 142 10.10 52.97 5.67
CA ILE A 142 11.38 52.34 6.11
C ILE A 142 11.52 52.29 7.65
N ASN A 143 11.05 53.33 8.36
CA ASN A 143 11.17 53.46 9.82
C ASN A 143 10.04 52.73 10.60
N ASP A 144 8.87 52.49 10.00
CA ASP A 144 7.75 51.78 10.64
C ASP A 144 7.69 50.31 10.17
N SER A 145 8.25 49.41 11.00
CA SER A 145 8.27 47.96 10.73
C SER A 145 6.89 47.36 10.39
N GLY A 146 5.80 47.89 10.97
CA GLY A 146 4.45 47.37 10.79
C GLY A 146 3.84 47.77 9.45
N GLN A 147 4.01 49.02 9.04
CA GLN A 147 3.54 49.51 7.73
C GLN A 147 4.41 48.99 6.59
N TYR A 148 5.73 48.96 6.78
CA TYR A 148 6.68 48.39 5.82
C TYR A 148 6.32 46.94 5.45
N LEU A 149 5.93 46.15 6.46
CA LEU A 149 5.47 44.77 6.26
C LEU A 149 4.17 44.69 5.44
N LYS A 150 3.23 45.61 5.63
CA LYS A 150 1.97 45.65 4.87
C LYS A 150 2.23 45.95 3.40
N HIS A 151 3.06 46.94 3.10
CA HIS A 151 3.45 47.28 1.73
C HIS A 151 4.24 46.14 1.06
N ALA A 152 5.16 45.50 1.79
CA ALA A 152 5.90 44.32 1.32
C ALA A 152 4.96 43.14 0.99
N ASN A 153 3.94 42.90 1.81
CA ASN A 153 2.92 41.88 1.54
C ASN A 153 2.04 42.25 0.33
N HIS A 154 1.73 43.53 0.16
CA HIS A 154 0.95 44.02 -0.97
C HIS A 154 1.71 43.84 -2.29
N LEU A 155 3.02 44.14 -2.31
CA LEU A 155 3.91 43.85 -3.45
C LEU A 155 3.85 42.37 -3.84
N VAL A 156 4.00 41.48 -2.85
CA VAL A 156 3.91 40.03 -3.10
C VAL A 156 2.53 39.61 -3.61
N SER A 157 1.44 40.22 -3.13
CA SER A 157 0.09 39.92 -3.60
C SER A 157 -0.11 40.34 -5.06
N LEU A 158 0.51 41.45 -5.47
CA LEU A 158 0.44 42.00 -6.81
C LEU A 158 1.26 41.16 -7.82
N ILE A 159 2.46 40.70 -7.43
CA ILE A 159 3.27 39.78 -8.25
C ILE A 159 2.57 38.42 -8.41
N LYS A 160 1.81 37.98 -7.40
CA LYS A 160 1.02 36.74 -7.49
C LYS A 160 -0.18 36.86 -8.43
N SER A 161 -0.85 38.00 -8.45
CA SER A 161 -2.00 38.22 -9.34
C SER A 161 -1.57 38.46 -10.78
N HIS A 162 -0.38 39.00 -11.01
CA HIS A 162 0.15 39.31 -12.35
C HIS A 162 1.60 38.80 -12.51
N PRO A 163 1.81 37.55 -12.96
CA PRO A 163 3.15 36.96 -13.07
C PRO A 163 4.02 37.58 -14.17
N THR A 164 3.44 38.29 -15.15
CA THR A 164 4.18 39.00 -16.21
C THR A 164 4.93 40.22 -15.68
N LEU A 165 4.49 40.80 -14.56
CA LEU A 165 5.16 41.96 -13.94
C LEU A 165 6.57 41.69 -13.45
N LYS A 166 6.98 40.41 -13.36
CA LYS A 166 8.35 40.05 -12.99
C LYS A 166 9.39 40.57 -13.99
N GLN A 167 9.01 40.74 -15.25
CA GLN A 167 9.90 41.21 -16.32
C GLN A 167 10.07 42.73 -16.27
N ASP A 168 9.08 43.45 -15.74
CA ASP A 168 9.03 44.93 -15.70
C ASP A 168 9.45 45.51 -14.34
N LEU A 169 10.08 44.70 -13.47
CA LEU A 169 10.53 45.15 -12.15
C LEU A 169 11.72 46.12 -12.28
N ASN A 170 11.61 47.29 -11.63
CA ASN A 170 12.75 48.16 -11.45
C ASN A 170 13.71 47.57 -10.41
N TRP A 171 14.77 46.92 -10.89
CA TRP A 171 15.79 46.26 -10.08
C TRP A 171 16.54 47.22 -9.15
N GLU A 172 16.75 48.48 -9.54
CA GLU A 172 17.47 49.47 -8.73
C GLU A 172 16.69 49.87 -7.47
N ALA A 173 15.38 50.10 -7.61
CA ALA A 173 14.50 50.41 -6.47
C ALA A 173 14.40 49.23 -5.48
N LEU A 174 14.36 47.99 -6.00
CA LEU A 174 14.41 46.77 -5.16
C LEU A 174 15.76 46.57 -4.47
N SER A 175 16.85 47.01 -5.09
CA SER A 175 18.21 46.88 -4.55
C SER A 175 18.35 47.57 -3.20
N HIS A 176 17.90 48.82 -3.13
CA HIS A 176 17.92 49.63 -1.92
C HIS A 176 17.13 48.96 -0.78
N HIS A 177 15.96 48.41 -1.10
CA HIS A 177 15.13 47.71 -0.11
C HIS A 177 15.70 46.35 0.32
N PHE A 178 16.33 45.57 -0.55
CA PHE A 178 16.98 44.31 -0.14
C PHE A 178 18.13 44.56 0.82
N GLN A 179 18.93 45.61 0.61
CA GLN A 179 20.00 45.99 1.54
C GLN A 179 19.45 46.35 2.91
N ILE A 180 18.38 47.15 2.99
CA ILE A 180 17.72 47.51 4.26
C ILE A 180 17.11 46.28 4.93
N MET A 181 16.45 45.41 4.17
CA MET A 181 15.78 44.23 4.71
C MET A 181 16.79 43.23 5.29
N PHE A 182 17.89 42.94 4.59
CA PHE A 182 18.89 41.96 5.03
C PHE A 182 19.89 42.50 6.07
N SER A 183 20.10 43.81 6.14
CA SER A 183 20.89 44.46 7.22
C SER A 183 20.10 44.71 8.51
N SER A 184 18.77 44.66 8.47
CA SER A 184 17.96 44.94 9.66
C SER A 184 18.07 43.86 10.75
N SER A 185 18.04 44.30 12.02
CA SER A 185 17.95 43.41 13.19
C SER A 185 16.54 42.83 13.41
N ASP A 186 15.52 43.37 12.74
CA ASP A 186 14.14 42.92 12.83
C ASP A 186 13.88 41.68 11.96
N THR A 187 13.60 40.57 12.64
CA THR A 187 13.27 39.27 12.03
C THR A 187 12.13 39.35 10.99
N ASN A 188 11.16 40.25 11.16
CA ASN A 188 10.02 40.37 10.24
C ASN A 188 10.41 41.05 8.92
N LYS A 189 11.31 42.04 8.97
CA LYS A 189 11.86 42.71 7.79
C LYS A 189 12.72 41.75 6.97
N VAL A 190 13.63 41.01 7.63
CA VAL A 190 14.46 39.98 6.99
C VAL A 190 13.61 38.88 6.36
N SER A 191 12.60 38.37 7.09
CA SER A 191 11.66 37.37 6.58
C SER A 191 10.89 37.86 5.34
N SER A 192 10.56 39.15 5.28
CA SER A 192 9.88 39.75 4.13
C SER A 192 10.82 39.90 2.94
N GLY A 193 12.09 40.23 3.18
CA GLY A 193 13.14 40.23 2.17
C GLY A 193 13.27 38.88 1.47
N TYR A 194 13.41 37.78 2.23
CA TYR A 194 13.42 36.44 1.64
C TYR A 194 12.15 36.11 0.86
N ARG A 195 10.98 36.54 1.36
CA ARG A 195 9.71 36.29 0.70
C ARG A 195 9.60 37.04 -0.63
N ILE A 196 10.00 38.32 -0.68
CA ILE A 196 10.01 39.12 -1.91
C ILE A 196 11.02 38.52 -2.90
N ALA A 197 12.26 38.26 -2.47
CA ALA A 197 13.29 37.63 -3.29
C ALA A 197 12.76 36.35 -3.97
N ARG A 198 12.05 35.51 -3.22
CA ARG A 198 11.44 34.28 -3.73
C ARG A 198 10.42 34.49 -4.85
N PHE A 199 9.62 35.55 -4.79
CA PHE A 199 8.61 35.83 -5.82
C PHE A 199 9.17 36.59 -7.02
N VAL A 200 10.31 37.27 -6.84
CA VAL A 200 11.03 38.00 -7.89
C VAL A 200 11.87 37.07 -8.76
N ILE A 201 12.39 35.95 -8.23
CA ILE A 201 13.17 34.98 -9.01
C ILE A 201 12.32 34.30 -10.10
N TYR A 202 12.83 34.28 -11.34
CA TYR A 202 12.23 33.55 -12.47
C TYR A 202 13.24 32.96 -13.48
N ASP A 203 14.50 33.39 -13.47
CA ASP A 203 15.58 32.97 -14.38
C ASP A 203 16.97 33.02 -13.71
N LEU A 204 18.02 32.64 -14.43
CA LEU A 204 19.40 32.69 -13.92
C LEU A 204 19.90 34.14 -13.71
N GLU A 205 19.44 35.09 -14.51
CA GLU A 205 19.82 36.50 -14.39
C GLU A 205 19.30 37.10 -13.07
N SER A 206 18.05 36.85 -12.71
CA SER A 206 17.46 37.26 -11.43
C SER A 206 18.15 36.62 -10.22
N ILE A 207 18.63 35.36 -10.33
CA ILE A 207 19.46 34.74 -9.29
C ILE A 207 20.80 35.46 -9.17
N SER A 208 21.48 35.72 -10.30
CA SER A 208 22.77 36.42 -10.32
C SER A 208 22.66 37.83 -9.73
N PHE A 209 21.54 38.51 -9.97
CA PHE A 209 21.24 39.84 -9.44
C PHE A 209 21.08 39.79 -7.92
N ILE A 210 20.26 38.88 -7.40
CA ILE A 210 20.06 38.73 -5.94
C ILE A 210 21.36 38.35 -5.23
N LYS A 211 22.23 37.57 -5.88
CA LYS A 211 23.56 37.23 -5.35
C LYS A 211 24.47 38.44 -5.12
N LYS A 212 24.35 39.50 -5.94
CA LYS A 212 25.14 40.74 -5.75
C LYS A 212 24.95 41.33 -4.35
N PHE A 213 23.78 41.12 -3.73
CA PHE A 213 23.45 41.61 -2.39
C PHE A 213 23.89 40.68 -1.25
N HIS A 214 24.80 39.74 -1.51
CA HIS A 214 25.32 38.80 -0.53
C HIS A 214 24.23 38.01 0.22
N VAL A 215 23.13 37.66 -0.47
CA VAL A 215 22.00 36.93 0.12
C VAL A 215 22.42 35.58 0.69
N GLU A 216 23.46 34.95 0.16
CA GLU A 216 24.06 33.74 0.74
C GLU A 216 24.53 33.94 2.18
N HIS A 217 25.13 35.11 2.48
CA HIS A 217 25.56 35.46 3.82
C HIS A 217 24.36 35.67 4.74
N ALA A 218 23.34 36.41 4.28
CA ALA A 218 22.09 36.60 5.01
C ALA A 218 21.48 35.23 5.37
N ILE A 219 21.41 34.30 4.42
CA ILE A 219 20.89 32.94 4.64
C ILE A 219 21.68 32.23 5.74
N ILE A 220 23.02 32.20 5.65
CA ILE A 220 23.88 31.56 6.67
C ILE A 220 23.62 32.15 8.06
N ARG A 221 23.49 33.48 8.16
CA ARG A 221 23.20 34.18 9.42
C ARG A 221 21.83 33.80 9.97
N SER A 222 20.80 33.86 9.13
CA SER A 222 19.41 33.53 9.49
C SER A 222 19.29 32.09 9.99
N LEU A 223 19.92 31.14 9.28
CA LEU A 223 19.88 29.71 9.61
C LEU A 223 20.48 29.39 11.00
N ILE A 224 21.36 30.24 11.51
CA ILE A 224 22.08 30.02 12.78
C ILE A 224 21.37 30.63 14.00
N LYS A 225 20.37 31.48 13.78
CA LYS A 225 19.56 32.09 14.86
C LYS A 225 18.71 31.06 15.60
N ASP A 226 18.28 31.43 16.81
CA ASP A 226 17.48 30.57 17.70
C ASP A 226 16.06 30.30 17.17
N ASN A 227 15.42 29.28 17.75
CA ASN A 227 14.04 28.86 17.43
C ASN A 227 12.99 29.97 17.57
N SER A 228 13.27 31.04 18.31
CA SER A 228 12.41 32.23 18.38
C SER A 228 12.22 32.92 17.01
N THR A 229 13.17 32.76 16.10
CA THR A 229 13.19 33.36 14.76
C THR A 229 12.70 32.41 13.65
N SER A 230 11.80 31.49 13.99
CA SER A 230 11.32 30.42 13.08
C SER A 230 10.84 30.92 11.71
N LYS A 231 10.12 32.05 11.65
CA LYS A 231 9.59 32.62 10.39
C LYS A 231 10.70 33.03 9.42
N GLU A 232 11.75 33.67 9.92
CA GLU A 232 12.90 34.09 9.13
C GLU A 232 13.64 32.89 8.55
N ARG A 233 13.92 31.88 9.40
CA ARG A 233 14.59 30.63 9.03
C ARG A 233 13.80 29.84 7.99
N GLU A 234 12.48 29.79 8.14
CA GLU A 234 11.57 29.12 7.22
C GLU A 234 11.57 29.81 5.83
N GLN A 235 11.51 31.14 5.77
CA GLN A 235 11.57 31.84 4.48
C GLN A 235 12.95 31.71 3.81
N ALA A 236 14.03 31.66 4.58
CA ALA A 236 15.38 31.43 4.05
C ALA A 236 15.48 30.05 3.36
N LEU A 237 14.98 28.98 4.01
CA LEU A 237 14.93 27.64 3.40
C LEU A 237 13.99 27.60 2.17
N LYS A 238 12.84 28.29 2.23
CA LYS A 238 11.93 28.39 1.08
C LYS A 238 12.56 29.12 -0.11
N LEU A 239 13.42 30.10 0.13
CA LEU A 239 14.17 30.77 -0.92
C LEU A 239 15.15 29.80 -1.60
N ILE A 240 15.91 29.03 -0.81
CA ILE A 240 16.81 27.98 -1.34
C ILE A 240 16.02 26.99 -2.21
N ARG A 241 14.85 26.52 -1.74
CA ARG A 241 14.03 25.57 -2.51
C ARG A 241 13.45 26.16 -3.80
N THR A 242 13.36 27.49 -3.95
CA THR A 242 12.95 28.08 -5.23
C THR A 242 13.99 28.00 -6.33
N PHE A 243 15.26 27.83 -5.97
CA PHE A 243 16.33 27.69 -6.97
C PHE A 243 16.18 26.35 -7.72
N TYR A 244 15.46 25.37 -7.16
CA TYR A 244 15.21 24.06 -7.79
C TYR A 244 14.29 24.15 -9.01
N GLY A 245 13.43 25.17 -9.07
CA GLY A 245 12.50 25.36 -10.18
C GLY A 245 13.16 25.94 -11.45
N ILE A 246 14.41 26.40 -11.35
CA ILE A 246 15.15 27.01 -12.45
C ILE A 246 16.23 26.02 -12.92
N LYS A 247 16.34 25.84 -14.24
CA LYS A 247 17.40 25.01 -14.84
C LYS A 247 18.76 25.58 -14.43
N ASP A 248 19.64 24.72 -13.92
CA ASP A 248 20.98 25.08 -13.41
C ASP A 248 20.98 26.10 -12.24
N GLY A 249 19.84 26.34 -11.60
CA GLY A 249 19.76 27.25 -10.43
C GLY A 249 20.49 26.71 -9.19
N ILE A 250 20.80 25.41 -9.15
CA ILE A 250 21.42 24.75 -7.98
C ILE A 250 22.94 24.89 -7.98
N SER A 251 23.58 24.90 -9.15
CA SER A 251 25.01 25.20 -9.26
C SER A 251 25.34 26.61 -8.75
N GLU A 252 24.34 27.51 -8.70
CA GLU A 252 24.49 28.82 -8.09
C GLU A 252 24.53 28.78 -6.55
N ILE A 253 24.14 27.69 -5.88
CA ILE A 253 24.19 27.64 -4.41
C ILE A 253 25.62 27.37 -3.95
N SER A 254 26.19 28.28 -3.16
CA SER A 254 27.54 28.09 -2.64
C SER A 254 27.64 26.97 -1.59
N LYS A 255 28.81 26.31 -1.57
CA LYS A 255 29.19 25.29 -0.58
C LYS A 255 29.01 25.78 0.88
N SER A 256 29.19 27.08 1.12
CA SER A 256 29.02 27.70 2.44
C SER A 256 27.59 27.62 2.96
N VAL A 257 26.60 27.84 2.08
CA VAL A 257 25.17 27.72 2.42
C VAL A 257 24.82 26.27 2.72
N VAL A 258 25.26 25.34 1.88
CA VAL A 258 25.05 23.90 2.09
C VAL A 258 25.66 23.45 3.42
N SER A 259 26.89 23.86 3.72
CA SER A 259 27.57 23.58 4.99
C SER A 259 26.78 24.06 6.22
N ALA A 260 26.10 25.21 6.13
CA ALA A 260 25.22 25.71 7.19
C ALA A 260 23.93 24.87 7.35
N ILE A 261 23.38 24.34 6.25
CA ILE A 261 22.23 23.42 6.30
C ILE A 261 22.66 22.07 6.88
N VAL A 262 23.85 21.58 6.53
CA VAL A 262 24.44 20.34 7.07
C VAL A 262 24.60 20.43 8.59
N SER A 263 25.12 21.54 9.11
CA SER A 263 25.25 21.72 10.57
C SER A 263 23.91 21.80 11.30
N LEU A 264 22.88 22.36 10.64
CA LEU A 264 21.51 22.37 11.14
C LEU A 264 20.88 20.98 11.17
N ALA A 265 21.05 20.20 10.09
CA ALA A 265 20.55 18.84 9.98
C ALA A 265 21.19 17.91 11.02
N GLU A 266 22.47 18.10 11.35
CA GLU A 266 23.19 17.33 12.38
C GLU A 266 22.67 17.63 13.81
N TYR A 267 22.14 18.82 14.05
CA TYR A 267 21.68 19.24 15.37
C TYR A 267 20.23 18.80 15.64
N THR A 268 20.07 17.55 16.11
CA THR A 268 18.77 16.89 16.37
C THR A 268 17.84 17.59 17.38
N LYS A 269 18.36 18.52 18.20
CA LYS A 269 17.54 19.32 19.13
C LYS A 269 16.78 20.46 18.45
N ASP A 270 17.10 20.78 17.20
CA ASP A 270 16.40 21.83 16.43
C ASP A 270 15.09 21.32 15.83
N LYS A 271 14.07 22.18 15.82
CA LYS A 271 12.78 21.89 15.16
C LYS A 271 12.92 21.84 13.63
N MET A 272 13.87 22.57 13.05
CA MET A 272 14.10 22.64 11.60
C MET A 272 15.04 21.54 11.07
N SER A 273 15.53 20.63 11.93
CA SER A 273 16.45 19.56 11.54
C SER A 273 15.85 18.64 10.48
N LEU A 274 14.59 18.20 10.66
CA LEU A 274 13.85 17.36 9.70
C LEU A 274 13.76 17.99 8.31
N ILE A 275 13.28 19.22 8.24
CA ILE A 275 13.13 19.96 6.97
C ILE A 275 14.50 20.22 6.32
N SER A 276 15.56 20.37 7.12
CA SER A 276 16.93 20.52 6.61
C SER A 276 17.45 19.23 6.00
N ILE A 277 17.14 18.07 6.60
CA ILE A 277 17.45 16.74 6.04
C ILE A 277 16.71 16.52 4.71
N GLU A 278 15.43 16.86 4.63
CA GLU A 278 14.66 16.79 3.38
C GLU A 278 15.25 17.70 2.29
N THR A 279 15.61 18.93 2.66
CA THR A 279 16.21 19.90 1.72
C THR A 279 17.56 19.37 1.21
N LEU A 280 18.39 18.79 2.08
CA LEU A 280 19.63 18.14 1.67
C LEU A 280 19.38 16.92 0.76
N ALA A 281 18.33 16.15 1.03
CA ALA A 281 17.94 15.01 0.20
C ALA A 281 17.51 15.45 -1.21
N GLU A 282 16.68 16.49 -1.32
CA GLU A 282 16.25 17.10 -2.59
C GLU A 282 17.47 17.61 -3.39
N MET A 283 18.39 18.33 -2.72
CA MET A 283 19.63 18.81 -3.35
C MET A 283 20.53 17.67 -3.80
N PHE A 284 20.56 16.54 -3.08
CA PHE A 284 21.42 15.41 -3.43
C PHE A 284 20.95 14.69 -4.70
N ILE A 285 19.66 14.76 -5.05
CA ILE A 285 19.12 14.26 -6.33
C ILE A 285 19.60 15.13 -7.50
N LEU A 286 19.62 16.44 -7.28
CA LEU A 286 19.81 17.43 -8.34
C LEU A 286 21.30 17.72 -8.61
N ASP A 287 22.11 17.88 -7.56
CA ASP A 287 23.57 18.02 -7.66
C ASP A 287 24.29 17.22 -6.55
N PRO A 288 24.64 15.95 -6.84
CA PRO A 288 25.39 15.12 -5.92
C PRO A 288 26.80 15.65 -5.57
N ALA A 289 27.45 16.37 -6.49
CA ALA A 289 28.83 16.81 -6.32
C ALA A 289 28.92 17.89 -5.23
N LEU A 290 28.01 18.86 -5.26
CA LEU A 290 27.93 19.93 -4.26
C LEU A 290 27.69 19.36 -2.85
N ILE A 291 26.78 18.41 -2.69
CA ILE A 291 26.47 17.81 -1.37
C ILE A 291 27.62 16.98 -0.82
N VAL A 292 28.33 16.21 -1.65
CA VAL A 292 29.51 15.45 -1.21
C VAL A 292 30.65 16.39 -0.82
N SER A 293 30.90 17.45 -1.58
CA SER A 293 31.93 18.44 -1.25
C SER A 293 31.67 19.14 0.08
N ALA A 294 30.39 19.39 0.41
CA ALA A 294 29.96 19.99 1.68
C ALA A 294 29.83 18.98 2.85
N GLY A 295 30.00 17.68 2.60
CA GLY A 295 29.89 16.62 3.61
C GLY A 295 28.46 16.26 4.03
N GLY A 296 27.45 16.65 3.24
CA GLY A 296 26.04 16.38 3.56
C GLY A 296 25.65 14.90 3.42
N ASN A 297 26.34 14.15 2.56
CA ASN A 297 26.13 12.71 2.39
C ASN A 297 26.30 11.93 3.70
N LYS A 298 27.24 12.34 4.56
CA LYS A 298 27.46 11.70 5.86
C LYS A 298 26.28 11.90 6.82
N VAL A 299 25.66 13.09 6.83
CA VAL A 299 24.48 13.36 7.66
C VAL A 299 23.30 12.52 7.17
N LEU A 300 23.11 12.41 5.86
CA LEU A 300 22.08 11.54 5.26
C LEU A 300 22.33 10.05 5.55
N LEU A 301 23.58 9.59 5.63
CA LEU A 301 23.89 8.22 6.07
C LEU A 301 23.66 8.04 7.57
N GLN A 302 23.96 9.05 8.37
CA GLN A 302 23.75 9.00 9.82
C GLN A 302 22.26 8.95 10.16
N THR A 303 21.38 9.66 9.43
CA THR A 303 19.93 9.60 9.64
C THR A 303 19.34 8.22 9.35
N LEU A 304 19.94 7.45 8.43
CA LEU A 304 19.57 6.04 8.19
C LEU A 304 19.90 5.13 9.39
N SER A 305 20.95 5.45 10.15
CA SER A 305 21.37 4.70 11.34
C SER A 305 20.65 5.15 12.61
N ASP A 306 20.66 6.46 12.87
CA ASP A 306 20.35 7.04 14.17
C ASP A 306 18.89 7.55 14.27
N GLY A 307 18.20 7.68 13.12
CA GLY A 307 16.90 8.33 13.00
C GLY A 307 17.02 9.82 12.67
N PRO A 308 15.93 10.49 12.28
CA PRO A 308 14.52 10.17 12.52
C PRO A 308 13.93 9.14 11.54
N PHE A 309 13.23 8.14 12.07
CA PHE A 309 12.80 6.94 11.32
C PHE A 309 11.70 7.19 10.28
N GLU A 310 10.95 8.28 10.42
CA GLU A 310 9.89 8.69 9.48
C GLU A 310 10.46 8.96 8.08
N ILE A 311 11.65 9.57 8.01
CA ILE A 311 12.30 9.97 6.75
C ILE A 311 13.36 8.95 6.32
N ALA A 312 13.84 8.10 7.23
CA ALA A 312 14.91 7.12 6.94
C ALA A 312 14.58 6.22 5.73
N ASN A 313 13.33 5.75 5.58
CA ASN A 313 12.95 4.95 4.41
C ASN A 313 13.00 5.72 3.09
N GLU A 314 12.63 7.01 3.08
CA GLU A 314 12.74 7.84 1.88
C GLU A 314 14.20 8.16 1.54
N ILE A 315 15.05 8.36 2.56
CA ILE A 315 16.50 8.51 2.35
C ILE A 315 17.10 7.20 1.80
N ALA A 316 16.63 6.03 2.23
CA ALA A 316 17.09 4.77 1.65
C ALA A 316 16.77 4.72 0.15
N LYS A 317 15.56 5.17 -0.26
CA LYS A 317 15.19 5.29 -1.69
C LYS A 317 16.03 6.31 -2.45
N LEU A 318 16.43 7.40 -1.82
CA LEU A 318 17.36 8.38 -2.39
C LEU A 318 18.70 7.73 -2.76
N PHE A 319 19.31 6.96 -1.85
CA PHE A 319 20.56 6.27 -2.15
C PHE A 319 20.37 5.16 -3.21
N ILE A 320 19.24 4.45 -3.21
CA ILE A 320 18.88 3.45 -4.24
C ILE A 320 18.81 4.12 -5.62
N TYR A 321 18.22 5.32 -5.72
CA TYR A 321 18.14 6.10 -6.96
C TYR A 321 19.54 6.51 -7.46
N LEU A 322 20.38 7.02 -6.56
CA LEU A 322 21.73 7.46 -6.89
C LEU A 322 22.69 6.31 -7.24
N LEU A 323 22.37 5.07 -6.86
CA LEU A 323 23.15 3.89 -7.25
C LEU A 323 22.89 3.44 -8.69
N ASP A 324 21.82 3.89 -9.34
CA ASP A 324 21.36 3.32 -10.61
C ASP A 324 22.30 3.59 -11.78
N THR A 325 22.76 4.84 -11.94
CA THR A 325 23.61 5.27 -13.06
C THR A 325 25.06 5.52 -12.63
N PRO A 326 26.05 5.29 -13.53
CA PRO A 326 27.46 5.58 -13.27
C PRO A 326 27.75 7.02 -12.85
N ALA A 327 27.02 7.98 -13.44
CA ALA A 327 27.22 9.40 -13.20
C ALA A 327 26.97 9.82 -11.74
N THR A 328 25.98 9.21 -11.08
CA THR A 328 25.58 9.53 -9.71
C THR A 328 26.21 8.58 -8.68
N ARG A 329 26.37 7.28 -9.00
CA ARG A 329 26.88 6.31 -8.04
C ARG A 329 28.33 6.54 -7.61
N LYS A 330 29.13 7.24 -8.42
CA LYS A 330 30.52 7.64 -8.08
C LYS A 330 30.63 8.42 -6.77
N PHE A 331 29.53 9.03 -6.32
CA PHE A 331 29.40 9.79 -5.08
C PHE A 331 29.03 8.94 -3.85
N ILE A 332 28.85 7.63 -4.02
CA ILE A 332 28.58 6.66 -2.94
C ILE A 332 29.78 5.72 -2.83
N ARG A 333 30.22 5.38 -1.62
CA ARG A 333 31.32 4.42 -1.44
C ARG A 333 30.81 2.99 -1.62
N PRO A 334 31.48 2.15 -2.43
CA PRO A 334 30.99 0.81 -2.76
C PRO A 334 31.01 -0.20 -1.59
N LYS A 335 31.76 0.06 -0.51
CA LYS A 335 31.85 -0.86 0.66
C LYS A 335 31.13 -0.37 1.91
N SER A 336 31.23 0.91 2.24
CA SER A 336 30.92 1.36 3.61
C SER A 336 29.51 1.89 3.79
N ASP A 337 28.99 2.63 2.80
CA ASP A 337 27.96 3.63 3.07
C ASP A 337 26.61 3.00 3.41
N LEU A 338 26.07 2.11 2.56
CA LEU A 338 24.82 1.42 2.88
C LEU A 338 24.99 0.26 3.87
N GLN A 339 26.22 -0.24 4.04
CA GLN A 339 26.51 -1.24 5.07
C GLN A 339 26.45 -0.65 6.50
N LEU A 340 26.44 0.67 6.65
CA LEU A 340 26.24 1.32 7.95
C LEU A 340 24.92 0.89 8.61
N ILE A 341 23.83 0.78 7.84
CA ILE A 341 22.52 0.33 8.35
C ILE A 341 22.61 -1.13 8.83
N LEU A 342 23.32 -1.98 8.08
CA LEU A 342 23.55 -3.36 8.47
C LEU A 342 24.36 -3.46 9.77
N SER A 343 25.33 -2.56 9.97
CA SER A 343 26.20 -2.60 11.16
C SER A 343 25.41 -2.54 12.48
N ASN A 344 24.30 -1.79 12.52
CA ASN A 344 23.42 -1.72 13.68
C ASN A 344 22.74 -3.05 13.99
N VAL A 345 22.46 -3.86 12.97
CA VAL A 345 21.85 -5.19 13.11
C VAL A 345 22.91 -6.27 13.34
N THR A 346 24.07 -6.17 12.70
CA THR A 346 25.13 -7.19 12.78
C THR A 346 26.00 -7.10 14.03
N ASN A 347 25.97 -5.98 14.76
CA ASN A 347 26.76 -5.79 15.97
C ASN A 347 26.30 -6.74 17.10
N PHE A 348 27.27 -7.42 17.73
CA PHE A 348 27.06 -8.47 18.73
C PHE A 348 26.35 -7.99 20.02
N ARG A 349 26.45 -6.70 20.34
CA ARG A 349 25.73 -6.05 21.45
C ARG A 349 25.08 -4.76 20.96
N PRO A 350 23.85 -4.80 20.43
CA PRO A 350 23.15 -3.56 20.15
C PRO A 350 22.85 -2.87 21.49
N ILE A 351 23.50 -1.73 21.73
CA ILE A 351 23.16 -0.79 22.82
C ILE A 351 21.82 -0.07 22.50
N ILE A 352 21.27 -0.35 21.32
CA ILE A 352 20.17 0.34 20.66
C ILE A 352 18.82 -0.27 21.09
N GLU A 353 17.81 0.59 21.25
CA GLU A 353 16.43 0.23 21.58
C GLU A 353 15.77 -0.62 20.48
N GLU A 354 14.89 -1.55 20.86
CA GLU A 354 14.28 -2.56 19.96
C GLU A 354 13.54 -1.95 18.76
N TYR A 355 12.85 -0.82 18.96
CA TYR A 355 12.12 -0.16 17.89
C TYR A 355 13.05 0.34 16.77
N ARG A 356 14.25 0.83 17.12
CA ARG A 356 15.21 1.35 16.13
C ARG A 356 15.79 0.24 15.26
N LEU A 357 16.03 -0.93 15.86
CA LEU A 357 16.50 -2.10 15.12
C LEU A 357 15.44 -2.61 14.14
N LYS A 358 14.15 -2.54 14.50
CA LYS A 358 13.05 -2.86 13.56
C LYS A 358 13.03 -1.89 12.37
N TYR A 359 13.15 -0.59 12.61
CA TYR A 359 13.24 0.39 11.52
C TYR A 359 14.47 0.20 10.63
N CYS A 360 15.64 -0.10 11.21
CA CYS A 360 16.83 -0.46 10.42
C CYS A 360 16.58 -1.71 9.58
N GLY A 361 15.90 -2.71 10.14
CA GLY A 361 15.44 -3.89 9.42
C GLY A 361 14.54 -3.56 8.24
N ASP A 362 13.57 -2.66 8.42
CA ASP A 362 12.69 -2.21 7.35
C ASP A 362 13.46 -1.48 6.24
N GLY A 363 14.42 -0.61 6.60
CA GLY A 363 15.30 0.04 5.64
C GLY A 363 16.14 -0.96 4.82
N ILE A 364 16.70 -1.99 5.46
CA ILE A 364 17.44 -3.07 4.78
C ILE A 364 16.54 -3.80 3.77
N VAL A 365 15.30 -4.12 4.16
CA VAL A 365 14.34 -4.76 3.26
C VAL A 365 14.02 -3.85 2.07
N SER A 366 13.83 -2.55 2.28
CA SER A 366 13.58 -1.58 1.21
C SER A 366 14.73 -1.53 0.19
N ILE A 367 15.98 -1.56 0.67
CA ILE A 367 17.18 -1.61 -0.18
C ILE A 367 17.22 -2.93 -0.97
N MET A 368 17.04 -4.06 -0.29
CA MET A 368 17.13 -5.40 -0.88
C MET A 368 15.98 -5.73 -1.85
N LYS A 369 14.83 -5.06 -1.75
CA LYS A 369 13.70 -5.20 -2.69
C LYS A 369 13.84 -4.33 -3.95
N SER A 370 14.94 -3.58 -4.08
CA SER A 370 15.27 -2.80 -5.27
C SER A 370 16.41 -3.45 -6.05
N TRP A 371 16.45 -3.24 -7.37
CA TRP A 371 17.53 -3.78 -8.22
C TRP A 371 18.90 -3.18 -7.88
N SER A 372 19.00 -1.85 -7.79
CA SER A 372 20.26 -1.18 -7.46
C SER A 372 20.75 -1.53 -6.05
N GLY A 373 19.85 -1.62 -5.07
CA GLY A 373 20.19 -2.06 -3.72
C GLY A 373 20.60 -3.53 -3.63
N LEU A 374 19.87 -4.45 -4.28
CA LEU A 374 20.22 -5.88 -4.29
C LEU A 374 21.60 -6.14 -4.90
N VAL A 375 21.90 -5.51 -6.04
CA VAL A 375 23.20 -5.62 -6.72
C VAL A 375 24.31 -5.03 -5.85
N TYR A 376 24.09 -3.85 -5.25
CA TYR A 376 25.05 -3.21 -4.34
C TYR A 376 25.37 -4.12 -3.13
N MET A 377 24.34 -4.67 -2.48
CA MET A 377 24.50 -5.56 -1.31
C MET A 377 25.17 -6.90 -1.66
N SER A 378 25.19 -7.25 -2.95
CA SER A 378 25.82 -8.46 -3.47
C SER A 378 27.29 -8.27 -3.88
N MET A 379 27.82 -7.04 -3.83
CA MET A 379 29.24 -6.77 -4.14
C MET A 379 30.18 -7.49 -3.15
N TYR A 380 31.43 -7.71 -3.59
CA TYR A 380 32.48 -8.36 -2.80
C TYR A 380 32.08 -9.76 -2.27
N ASP A 381 31.64 -10.63 -3.19
CA ASP A 381 31.20 -12.00 -2.88
C ASP A 381 30.04 -12.05 -1.85
N MET A 382 29.11 -11.10 -1.97
CA MET A 382 27.90 -10.99 -1.15
C MET A 382 28.19 -10.85 0.36
N GLN A 383 29.29 -10.19 0.73
CA GLN A 383 29.74 -10.05 2.12
C GLN A 383 28.66 -9.44 3.03
N ALA A 384 27.90 -8.45 2.55
CA ALA A 384 26.86 -7.76 3.30
C ALA A 384 25.65 -8.67 3.62
N ILE A 385 25.24 -9.49 2.65
CA ILE A 385 24.15 -10.45 2.84
C ILE A 385 24.65 -11.62 3.71
N ARG A 386 25.90 -12.07 3.50
CA ARG A 386 26.51 -13.13 4.32
C ARG A 386 26.61 -12.73 5.80
N SER A 387 27.02 -11.50 6.11
CA SER A 387 27.06 -11.02 7.49
C SER A 387 25.68 -11.00 8.15
N LEU A 388 24.63 -10.64 7.41
CA LEU A 388 23.24 -10.73 7.89
C LEU A 388 22.81 -12.17 8.19
N VAL A 389 23.22 -13.13 7.36
CA VAL A 389 22.92 -14.56 7.56
C VAL A 389 23.72 -15.15 8.73
N ASP A 390 24.99 -14.78 8.89
CA ASP A 390 25.85 -15.28 9.96
C ASP A 390 25.40 -14.82 11.37
N VAL A 391 24.71 -13.67 11.45
CA VAL A 391 24.06 -13.18 12.69
C VAL A 391 23.09 -14.22 13.26
N LEU A 392 22.43 -15.02 12.43
CA LEU A 392 21.54 -16.09 12.90
C LEU A 392 22.28 -17.16 13.72
N ARG A 393 23.58 -17.36 13.45
CA ARG A 393 24.39 -18.41 14.11
C ARG A 393 24.96 -17.98 15.46
N ILE A 394 25.30 -16.71 15.62
CA ILE A 394 26.15 -16.22 16.73
C ILE A 394 25.40 -15.28 17.69
N SER A 395 24.38 -14.56 17.23
CA SER A 395 23.82 -13.41 17.94
C SER A 395 22.73 -13.72 18.96
N SER A 396 22.37 -12.71 19.77
CA SER A 396 21.32 -12.79 20.78
C SER A 396 19.93 -13.11 20.19
N SER A 397 19.04 -13.69 21.02
CA SER A 397 17.64 -13.97 20.66
C SER A 397 16.91 -12.75 20.05
N ARG A 398 17.19 -11.53 20.56
CA ARG A 398 16.61 -10.28 20.04
C ARG A 398 17.02 -10.00 18.60
N THR A 399 18.31 -10.12 18.29
CA THR A 399 18.83 -9.89 16.94
C THR A 399 18.37 -10.97 15.97
N GLN A 400 18.34 -12.23 16.42
CA GLN A 400 17.80 -13.35 15.63
C GLN A 400 16.34 -13.11 15.24
N ASP A 401 15.51 -12.60 16.15
CA ASP A 401 14.10 -12.32 15.86
C ASP A 401 13.93 -11.26 14.76
N ILE A 402 14.73 -10.19 14.81
CA ILE A 402 14.72 -9.11 13.82
C ILE A 402 15.23 -9.60 12.45
N VAL A 403 16.32 -10.37 12.42
CA VAL A 403 16.81 -10.95 11.16
C VAL A 403 15.79 -11.93 10.57
N LEU A 404 15.11 -12.72 11.40
CA LEU A 404 14.01 -13.56 10.93
C LEU A 404 12.89 -12.69 10.34
N ASP A 405 12.46 -11.61 11.01
CA ASP A 405 11.44 -10.70 10.50
C ASP A 405 11.85 -10.04 9.17
N ILE A 406 13.12 -9.63 9.02
CA ILE A 406 13.70 -9.17 7.75
C ILE A 406 13.53 -10.25 6.67
N LEU A 407 13.90 -11.50 6.96
CA LEU A 407 13.77 -12.62 6.01
C LEU A 407 12.30 -12.93 5.66
N TYR A 408 11.38 -12.89 6.63
CA TYR A 408 9.94 -13.04 6.40
C TYR A 408 9.42 -11.98 5.42
N ASN A 409 9.85 -10.73 5.60
CA ASN A 409 9.45 -9.60 4.77
C ASN A 409 10.10 -9.64 3.37
N LEU A 410 11.37 -10.05 3.27
CA LEU A 410 12.09 -10.24 2.01
C LEU A 410 11.44 -11.32 1.14
N PHE A 411 11.10 -12.47 1.74
CA PHE A 411 10.49 -13.57 1.01
C PHE A 411 8.97 -13.42 0.82
N GLY A 412 8.37 -12.32 1.29
CA GLY A 412 6.95 -12.03 1.11
C GLY A 412 6.03 -13.02 1.83
N ILE A 413 6.48 -13.61 2.94
CA ILE A 413 5.71 -14.63 3.67
C ILE A 413 4.65 -13.93 4.52
N LYS A 414 3.41 -13.94 4.03
CA LYS A 414 2.27 -13.36 4.75
C LYS A 414 1.92 -14.20 6.00
N SER A 415 1.64 -13.52 7.10
CA SER A 415 1.10 -14.16 8.30
C SER A 415 -0.35 -14.60 8.07
N SER A 416 -0.52 -15.82 7.58
CA SER A 416 -1.81 -16.52 7.58
C SER A 416 -2.31 -16.85 8.99
N SER A 417 -3.58 -17.25 9.09
CA SER A 417 -4.13 -17.83 10.33
C SER A 417 -3.39 -19.12 10.77
N ILE A 418 -2.73 -19.81 9.82
CA ILE A 418 -1.97 -21.04 10.07
C ILE A 418 -0.61 -20.71 10.70
N THR A 419 0.11 -19.79 10.08
CA THR A 419 1.42 -19.32 10.55
C THR A 419 1.29 -18.66 11.92
N SER A 420 0.29 -17.81 12.13
CA SER A 420 0.07 -17.17 13.44
C SER A 420 -0.28 -18.14 14.57
N ALA A 421 -1.08 -19.18 14.31
CA ALA A 421 -1.40 -20.18 15.33
C ALA A 421 -0.23 -21.12 15.64
N PHE A 422 0.59 -21.45 14.62
CA PHE A 422 1.82 -22.21 14.81
C PHE A 422 2.83 -21.42 15.64
N LEU A 423 3.06 -20.15 15.30
CA LEU A 423 3.92 -19.25 16.10
C LEU A 423 3.43 -19.15 17.55
N ALA A 424 2.11 -19.06 17.75
CA ALA A 424 1.47 -19.07 19.08
C ALA A 424 1.52 -20.44 19.80
N GLY A 425 2.00 -21.52 19.16
CA GLY A 425 2.15 -22.83 19.77
C GLY A 425 0.87 -23.62 19.96
N ARG A 426 -0.19 -23.24 19.26
CA ARG A 426 -1.47 -23.96 19.31
C ARG A 426 -1.35 -25.25 18.50
N ARG A 427 -2.03 -26.31 18.98
CA ARG A 427 -2.03 -27.60 18.26
C ARG A 427 -2.59 -27.42 16.84
N LEU A 428 -1.77 -27.77 15.87
CA LEU A 428 -2.07 -27.84 14.43
C LEU A 428 -3.18 -28.86 14.08
N THR A 429 -3.91 -29.42 15.04
CA THR A 429 -5.00 -30.40 14.85
C THR A 429 -6.38 -29.83 15.16
N THR A 430 -6.50 -28.62 15.73
CA THR A 430 -7.78 -28.01 16.13
C THR A 430 -8.35 -27.03 15.09
N TRP A 431 -8.13 -27.29 13.80
CA TRP A 431 -8.53 -26.39 12.72
C TRP A 431 -10.05 -26.26 12.59
N GLY A 432 -10.52 -25.01 12.69
CA GLY A 432 -11.93 -24.60 12.64
C GLY A 432 -12.25 -23.32 13.43
N ARG A 433 -11.35 -22.82 14.29
CA ARG A 433 -11.52 -21.54 15.00
C ARG A 433 -10.52 -20.49 14.48
N PRO A 434 -10.96 -19.47 13.73
CA PRO A 434 -10.14 -18.29 13.50
C PRO A 434 -9.98 -17.51 14.81
N SER A 435 -8.87 -16.78 14.98
CA SER A 435 -8.68 -15.88 16.14
C SER A 435 -9.84 -14.88 16.27
N PRO A 436 -10.20 -14.45 17.49
CA PRO A 436 -11.25 -13.45 17.70
C PRO A 436 -10.86 -12.04 17.26
N SER A 437 -9.57 -11.75 17.09
CA SER A 437 -9.02 -10.40 16.84
C SER A 437 -8.92 -9.98 15.37
N GLN A 438 -9.34 -10.82 14.42
CA GLN A 438 -9.52 -10.45 13.02
C GLN A 438 -10.95 -10.81 12.62
N GLN A 439 -11.89 -9.99 13.07
CA GLN A 439 -13.21 -9.92 12.45
C GLN A 439 -13.10 -8.94 11.28
N GLU A 440 -12.45 -9.36 10.19
CA GLU A 440 -12.82 -8.78 8.90
C GLU A 440 -14.29 -9.15 8.65
N PRO A 441 -15.13 -8.20 8.22
CA PRO A 441 -16.51 -8.49 7.91
C PRO A 441 -16.55 -9.65 6.93
N GLN A 442 -17.47 -10.62 7.14
CA GLN A 442 -17.60 -11.85 6.35
C GLN A 442 -17.79 -11.62 4.84
N ASN A 443 -17.91 -10.35 4.43
CA ASN A 443 -18.06 -9.90 3.07
C ASN A 443 -16.72 -9.78 2.31
N GLU A 444 -15.59 -9.44 2.94
CA GLU A 444 -14.34 -9.17 2.19
C GLU A 444 -13.66 -10.46 1.67
N GLY A 445 -13.64 -11.53 2.46
CA GLY A 445 -13.10 -12.82 2.02
C GLY A 445 -13.90 -13.51 0.91
N MET A 446 -15.15 -13.11 0.70
CA MET A 446 -16.07 -13.71 -0.29
C MET A 446 -15.83 -13.22 -1.72
N PHE A 447 -15.14 -12.09 -1.89
CA PHE A 447 -14.83 -11.47 -3.20
C PHE A 447 -13.35 -11.57 -3.59
N THR A 448 -12.57 -12.47 -2.98
CA THR A 448 -11.21 -12.76 -3.42
C THR A 448 -11.24 -13.49 -4.77
N ASN A 449 -11.47 -12.72 -5.83
CA ASN A 449 -11.52 -13.14 -7.22
C ASN A 449 -10.12 -13.61 -7.66
N THR A 450 -9.78 -14.86 -7.35
CA THR A 450 -8.57 -15.49 -7.88
C THR A 450 -8.88 -16.07 -9.26
N PHE A 451 -8.99 -15.19 -10.27
CA PHE A 451 -8.91 -15.59 -11.67
C PHE A 451 -7.48 -16.08 -11.93
N THR A 452 -7.20 -17.35 -11.67
CA THR A 452 -5.89 -17.93 -11.92
C THR A 452 -5.83 -18.45 -13.35
N GLU A 453 -5.39 -17.62 -14.28
CA GLU A 453 -4.80 -18.12 -15.53
C GLU A 453 -3.55 -18.93 -15.13
N PHE A 454 -3.50 -20.20 -15.54
CA PHE A 454 -2.23 -20.92 -15.57
C PHE A 454 -1.32 -20.19 -16.57
N GLY A 455 -0.12 -19.76 -16.16
CA GLY A 455 0.88 -19.20 -17.07
C GLY A 455 0.95 -17.68 -17.18
N ARG A 456 0.33 -16.90 -16.28
CA ARG A 456 0.68 -15.47 -16.16
C ARG A 456 1.91 -15.26 -15.30
N ASN A 457 2.87 -14.54 -15.85
CA ASN A 457 4.08 -14.15 -15.17
C ASN A 457 3.76 -13.21 -14.03
N ASN A 458 4.21 -13.62 -12.86
CA ASN A 458 4.17 -12.76 -11.70
C ASN A 458 5.58 -12.18 -11.53
N LEU A 459 5.71 -10.88 -11.83
CA LEU A 459 7.01 -10.18 -11.78
C LEU A 459 7.63 -10.29 -10.38
N LEU A 460 6.80 -10.29 -9.33
CA LEU A 460 7.26 -10.46 -7.95
C LEU A 460 7.84 -11.86 -7.72
N GLN A 461 7.26 -12.91 -8.32
CA GLN A 461 7.81 -14.26 -8.22
C GLN A 461 9.14 -14.38 -8.95
N GLN A 462 9.30 -13.69 -10.08
CA GLN A 462 10.56 -13.72 -10.80
C GLN A 462 11.69 -13.02 -10.03
N PHE A 463 11.44 -11.84 -9.46
CA PHE A 463 12.40 -11.17 -8.58
C PHE A 463 12.69 -12.01 -7.33
N LEU A 464 11.66 -12.59 -6.72
CA LEU A 464 11.80 -13.47 -5.57
C LEU A 464 12.63 -14.72 -5.88
N ALA A 465 12.56 -15.25 -7.12
CA ALA A 465 13.38 -16.37 -7.56
C ALA A 465 14.87 -16.06 -7.42
N LEU A 466 15.28 -14.89 -7.93
CA LEU A 466 16.65 -14.41 -7.85
C LEU A 466 17.07 -14.17 -6.39
N THR A 467 16.24 -13.50 -5.60
CA THR A 467 16.53 -13.24 -4.18
C THR A 467 16.70 -14.54 -3.41
N ILE A 468 15.82 -15.52 -3.58
CA ILE A 468 15.97 -16.82 -2.91
C ILE A 468 17.28 -17.46 -3.35
N MET A 469 17.57 -17.54 -4.65
CA MET A 469 18.82 -18.12 -5.14
C MET A 469 20.09 -17.49 -4.52
N ILE A 470 20.12 -16.17 -4.35
CA ILE A 470 21.23 -15.47 -3.67
C ILE A 470 21.41 -15.97 -2.24
N PHE A 471 20.33 -16.02 -1.45
CA PHE A 471 20.37 -16.50 -0.08
C PHE A 471 20.70 -18.00 0.01
N MET A 472 20.30 -18.80 -0.99
CA MET A 472 20.65 -20.21 -1.08
C MET A 472 22.14 -20.42 -1.30
N ASP A 473 22.77 -19.68 -2.22
CA ASP A 473 24.20 -19.75 -2.49
C ASP A 473 25.06 -19.33 -1.27
N ILE A 474 24.55 -18.42 -0.44
CA ILE A 474 25.17 -18.01 0.84
C ILE A 474 25.04 -19.10 1.92
N GLY A 475 24.09 -20.04 1.77
CA GLY A 475 23.85 -21.10 2.75
C GLY A 475 22.84 -20.71 3.84
N ILE A 476 21.77 -19.99 3.49
CA ILE A 476 20.71 -19.61 4.44
C ILE A 476 20.07 -20.80 5.17
N LEU A 477 19.83 -21.92 4.47
CA LEU A 477 19.25 -23.11 5.10
C LEU A 477 20.12 -23.65 6.21
N ASP A 478 21.45 -23.64 6.02
CA ASP A 478 22.38 -24.10 7.03
C ASP A 478 22.39 -23.19 8.26
N ALA A 479 22.29 -21.87 8.05
CA ALA A 479 22.17 -20.92 9.15
C ALA A 479 20.83 -21.07 9.90
N LEU A 480 19.72 -21.29 9.19
CA LEU A 480 18.42 -21.54 9.81
C LEU A 480 18.39 -22.87 10.56
N MET A 481 18.98 -23.94 10.03
CA MET A 481 19.09 -25.22 10.73
C MET A 481 19.92 -25.05 12.02
N ALA A 482 21.06 -24.36 11.96
CA ALA A 482 21.86 -24.06 13.15
C ALA A 482 21.11 -23.19 14.17
N ALA A 483 20.33 -22.21 13.73
CA ALA A 483 19.50 -21.38 14.60
C ALA A 483 18.37 -22.19 15.27
N ALA A 484 17.77 -23.14 14.54
CA ALA A 484 16.77 -24.05 15.10
C ALA A 484 17.38 -24.99 16.15
N GLU A 485 18.61 -25.49 15.94
CA GLU A 485 19.29 -26.37 16.89
C GLU A 485 19.78 -25.65 18.15
N ASN A 486 20.29 -24.43 18.02
CA ASN A 486 20.92 -23.69 19.11
C ASN A 486 19.94 -22.80 19.91
N SER A 487 18.71 -22.57 19.42
CA SER A 487 17.76 -21.66 20.07
C SER A 487 17.11 -22.28 21.31
N LYS A 488 17.28 -21.61 22.46
CA LYS A 488 16.56 -21.92 23.70
C LYS A 488 15.13 -21.34 23.71
N ASP A 489 14.88 -20.34 22.87
CA ASP A 489 13.59 -19.66 22.76
C ASP A 489 12.64 -20.40 21.81
N LYS A 490 11.47 -20.80 22.34
CA LYS A 490 10.44 -21.53 21.59
C LYS A 490 9.87 -20.70 20.44
N ILE A 491 9.87 -19.36 20.54
CA ILE A 491 9.33 -18.48 19.49
C ILE A 491 10.28 -18.47 18.29
N ILE A 492 11.58 -18.28 18.52
CA ILE A 492 12.62 -18.30 17.48
C ILE A 492 12.68 -19.66 16.81
N PHE A 493 12.61 -20.74 17.59
CA PHE A 493 12.54 -22.11 17.05
C PHE A 493 11.38 -22.27 16.07
N ARG A 494 10.17 -21.80 16.44
CA ARG A 494 8.98 -21.87 15.56
C ARG A 494 9.10 -20.95 14.36
N LYS A 495 9.54 -19.70 14.51
CA LYS A 495 9.77 -18.77 13.39
C LYS A 495 10.80 -19.36 12.41
N THR A 496 11.87 -19.95 12.90
CA THR A 496 12.91 -20.56 12.06
C THR A 496 12.37 -21.79 11.32
N THR A 497 11.69 -22.69 12.03
CA THR A 497 11.07 -23.89 11.45
C THR A 497 10.05 -23.54 10.37
N LEU A 498 9.18 -22.56 10.63
CA LEU A 498 8.18 -22.09 9.68
C LEU A 498 8.83 -21.49 8.42
N LEU A 499 9.90 -20.72 8.59
CA LEU A 499 10.65 -20.11 7.49
C LEU A 499 11.28 -21.17 6.59
N ILE A 500 11.86 -22.23 7.18
CA ILE A 500 12.38 -23.39 6.43
C ILE A 500 11.26 -24.02 5.60
N VAL A 501 10.08 -24.26 6.18
CA VAL A 501 8.93 -24.83 5.45
C VAL A 501 8.50 -23.95 4.28
N GLU A 502 8.41 -22.63 4.49
CA GLU A 502 8.05 -21.69 3.41
C GLU A 502 9.10 -21.68 2.30
N LEU A 503 10.38 -21.65 2.63
CA LEU A 503 11.47 -21.71 1.65
C LEU A 503 11.47 -23.01 0.83
N LEU A 504 11.19 -24.15 1.47
CA LEU A 504 11.04 -25.43 0.77
C LEU A 504 9.83 -25.44 -0.18
N HIS A 505 8.75 -24.74 0.17
CA HIS A 505 7.59 -24.63 -0.70
C HIS A 505 7.83 -23.67 -1.86
N LEU A 506 8.44 -22.52 -1.59
CA LEU A 506 8.80 -21.51 -2.59
C LEU A 506 9.82 -22.07 -3.60
N SER A 507 10.84 -22.80 -3.13
CA SER A 507 11.83 -23.43 -4.01
C SER A 507 11.20 -24.42 -4.99
N ASN A 508 10.23 -25.25 -4.56
CA ASN A 508 9.54 -26.16 -5.47
C ASN A 508 8.65 -25.46 -6.52
N ARG A 509 8.23 -24.22 -6.26
CA ARG A 509 7.32 -23.47 -7.13
C ARG A 509 8.05 -22.52 -8.08
N ILE A 510 9.12 -21.90 -7.60
CA ILE A 510 9.73 -20.70 -8.21
C ILE A 510 11.15 -21.00 -8.72
N LEU A 511 11.81 -22.07 -8.25
CA LEU A 511 13.18 -22.38 -8.68
C LEU A 511 13.25 -23.56 -9.66
N PRO A 512 14.29 -23.62 -10.51
CA PRO A 512 14.55 -24.78 -11.35
C PRO A 512 14.75 -26.07 -10.53
N LEU A 513 14.36 -27.21 -11.11
CA LEU A 513 14.34 -28.52 -10.43
C LEU A 513 15.69 -28.92 -9.83
N GLN A 514 16.80 -28.56 -10.47
CA GLN A 514 18.16 -28.87 -10.00
C GLN A 514 18.45 -28.25 -8.63
N TYR A 515 17.98 -27.02 -8.40
CA TYR A 515 18.09 -26.36 -7.11
C TYR A 515 17.09 -26.99 -6.14
N GLY A 516 15.81 -27.07 -6.50
CA GLY A 516 14.76 -27.63 -5.65
C GLY A 516 15.09 -29.01 -5.06
N ALA A 517 15.62 -29.93 -5.87
CA ALA A 517 15.94 -31.29 -5.44
C ALA A 517 17.02 -31.34 -4.35
N LYS A 518 18.08 -30.52 -4.45
CA LYS A 518 19.13 -30.45 -3.42
C LYS A 518 18.57 -29.96 -2.08
N LEU A 519 17.62 -29.02 -2.12
CA LEU A 519 17.08 -28.36 -0.92
C LEU A 519 16.13 -29.25 -0.11
N GLN A 520 15.36 -30.11 -0.77
CA GLN A 520 14.45 -31.03 -0.08
C GLN A 520 15.17 -32.07 0.79
N SER A 521 16.49 -32.27 0.59
CA SER A 521 17.25 -33.29 1.31
C SER A 521 17.61 -32.93 2.76
N LEU A 522 17.64 -31.64 3.12
CA LEU A 522 17.97 -31.11 4.47
C LEU A 522 19.04 -31.92 5.25
N PRO A 523 20.24 -32.15 4.66
CA PRO A 523 21.14 -33.22 5.12
C PRO A 523 21.67 -32.98 6.54
N LYS A 524 21.99 -31.74 6.92
CA LYS A 524 22.53 -31.42 8.26
C LYS A 524 21.55 -31.77 9.38
N LEU A 525 20.28 -31.41 9.22
CA LEU A 525 19.25 -31.68 10.23
C LEU A 525 19.01 -33.20 10.37
N PHE A 526 19.04 -33.95 9.26
CA PHE A 526 18.95 -35.40 9.28
C PHE A 526 20.15 -36.05 9.98
N ILE A 527 21.38 -35.57 9.74
CA ILE A 527 22.58 -36.08 10.41
C ILE A 527 22.50 -35.80 11.92
N SER A 528 22.17 -34.57 12.33
CA SER A 528 21.96 -34.21 13.74
C SER A 528 20.84 -35.06 14.40
N ALA A 529 19.81 -35.43 13.65
CA ALA A 529 18.75 -36.31 14.11
C ALA A 529 19.16 -37.79 14.18
N LEU A 530 20.26 -38.21 13.54
CA LEU A 530 20.78 -39.57 13.62
C LEU A 530 21.85 -39.73 14.71
N GLU A 531 22.41 -38.63 15.22
CA GLU A 531 23.44 -38.62 16.24
C GLU A 531 22.85 -38.73 17.67
N PHE A 532 22.53 -39.96 18.09
CA PHE A 532 21.90 -40.25 19.40
C PHE A 532 22.71 -39.82 20.62
N SER A 533 24.01 -39.54 20.48
CA SER A 533 24.91 -39.10 21.55
C SER A 533 24.77 -37.64 21.94
N SER A 534 24.10 -36.82 21.12
CA SER A 534 23.99 -35.37 21.31
C SER A 534 22.61 -34.97 21.83
N GLU A 535 22.55 -34.02 22.78
CA GLU A 535 21.27 -33.41 23.21
C GLU A 535 20.53 -32.73 22.03
N LYS A 536 21.27 -32.36 20.97
CA LYS A 536 20.72 -31.81 19.73
C LYS A 536 19.82 -32.79 18.97
N HIS A 537 19.96 -34.09 19.20
CA HIS A 537 19.15 -35.14 18.59
C HIS A 537 17.65 -34.90 18.75
N PHE A 538 17.21 -34.60 19.98
CA PHE A 538 15.79 -34.40 20.29
C PHE A 538 15.23 -33.14 19.61
N ILE A 539 16.03 -32.08 19.55
CA ILE A 539 15.64 -30.81 18.92
C ILE A 539 15.53 -30.99 17.40
N ALA A 540 16.52 -31.62 16.78
CA ALA A 540 16.53 -31.92 15.34
C ALA A 540 15.36 -32.82 14.94
N THR A 541 15.10 -33.88 15.71
CA THR A 541 13.96 -34.80 15.47
C THR A 541 12.62 -34.06 15.60
N SER A 542 12.47 -33.22 16.62
CA SER A 542 11.29 -32.36 16.80
C SER A 542 11.10 -31.39 15.63
N ALA A 543 12.18 -30.77 15.14
CA ALA A 543 12.14 -29.87 13.99
C ALA A 543 11.67 -30.60 12.73
N ILE A 544 12.20 -31.79 12.43
CA ILE A 544 11.78 -32.60 11.27
C ILE A 544 10.29 -32.95 11.35
N LEU A 545 9.80 -33.39 12.51
CA LEU A 545 8.38 -33.72 12.70
C LEU A 545 7.48 -32.49 12.53
N GLN A 546 7.92 -31.31 12.99
CA GLN A 546 7.18 -30.06 12.79
C GLN A 546 7.17 -29.64 11.34
N ILE A 547 8.31 -29.70 10.64
CA ILE A 547 8.44 -29.46 9.19
C ILE A 547 7.48 -30.37 8.42
N GLU A 548 7.50 -31.67 8.71
CA GLU A 548 6.63 -32.64 8.04
C GLU A 548 5.15 -32.35 8.32
N SER A 549 4.79 -32.07 9.58
CA SER A 549 3.41 -31.75 9.95
C SER A 549 2.89 -30.50 9.23
N LEU A 550 3.71 -29.45 9.13
CA LEU A 550 3.39 -28.20 8.44
C LEU A 550 3.29 -28.41 6.94
N ASN A 551 4.22 -29.16 6.33
CA ASN A 551 4.17 -29.53 4.92
C ASN A 551 2.89 -30.32 4.60
N ARG A 552 2.53 -31.33 5.41
CA ARG A 552 1.29 -32.09 5.24
C ARG A 552 0.05 -31.20 5.35
N ILE A 553 0.04 -30.23 6.27
CA ILE A 553 -1.10 -29.32 6.46
C ILE A 553 -1.21 -28.35 5.29
N LYS A 554 -0.11 -27.75 4.85
CA LYS A 554 -0.10 -26.87 3.68
C LYS A 554 -0.49 -27.58 2.40
N MET A 555 0.02 -28.79 2.20
CA MET A 555 -0.40 -29.61 1.07
C MET A 555 -1.89 -29.93 1.17
N LYS A 556 -2.44 -30.21 2.36
CA LYS A 556 -3.89 -30.39 2.56
C LYS A 556 -4.69 -29.11 2.32
N THR A 557 -4.24 -27.93 2.73
CA THR A 557 -4.95 -26.66 2.49
C THR A 557 -4.89 -26.26 1.02
N ASN A 558 -3.74 -26.42 0.38
CA ASN A 558 -3.59 -26.28 -1.06
C ASN A 558 -4.42 -27.33 -1.80
N PHE A 559 -4.57 -28.56 -1.28
CA PHE A 559 -5.49 -29.58 -1.82
C PHE A 559 -6.96 -29.32 -1.52
N VAL A 560 -7.33 -28.55 -0.49
CA VAL A 560 -8.72 -28.14 -0.22
C VAL A 560 -9.10 -26.98 -1.13
N GLN A 561 -8.19 -26.02 -1.33
CA GLN A 561 -8.31 -24.97 -2.35
C GLN A 561 -8.23 -25.56 -3.78
N GLN A 562 -7.38 -26.56 -4.03
CA GLN A 562 -7.34 -27.30 -5.30
C GLN A 562 -8.48 -28.32 -5.44
N LYS A 563 -9.11 -28.79 -4.36
CA LYS A 563 -10.36 -29.58 -4.43
C LYS A 563 -11.52 -28.73 -4.97
N GLU A 564 -11.47 -27.43 -4.72
CA GLU A 564 -12.38 -26.45 -5.32
C GLU A 564 -11.92 -25.98 -6.71
N ARG A 565 -10.60 -25.98 -7.02
CA ARG A 565 -10.03 -25.53 -8.31
C ARG A 565 -9.78 -26.60 -9.40
N SER A 566 -9.75 -27.90 -9.07
CA SER A 566 -9.42 -28.98 -10.04
C SER A 566 -10.56 -29.98 -10.23
N THR A 567 -11.68 -29.50 -10.80
CA THR A 567 -12.72 -30.37 -11.38
C THR A 567 -12.67 -30.44 -12.90
N SER A 568 -11.54 -30.15 -13.53
CA SER A 568 -11.40 -30.17 -15.00
C SER A 568 -10.45 -31.22 -15.57
N LEU A 569 -9.68 -31.97 -14.78
CA LEU A 569 -8.99 -33.19 -15.26
C LEU A 569 -9.10 -34.29 -14.19
N GLU A 570 -9.54 -35.48 -14.59
CA GLU A 570 -9.84 -36.60 -13.71
C GLU A 570 -8.58 -37.18 -13.05
N ASN A 571 -8.25 -36.73 -11.84
CA ASN A 571 -7.25 -37.41 -11.01
C ASN A 571 -7.73 -38.82 -10.58
N PRO A 572 -6.92 -39.89 -10.73
CA PRO A 572 -7.28 -41.27 -10.35
C PRO A 572 -7.69 -41.43 -8.88
N LEU A 573 -7.21 -40.57 -7.98
CA LEU A 573 -7.54 -40.57 -6.55
C LEU A 573 -8.99 -40.12 -6.24
N LYS A 574 -9.69 -39.47 -7.19
CA LYS A 574 -11.13 -39.17 -7.06
C LYS A 574 -11.97 -40.44 -7.15
N ARG A 575 -11.54 -41.49 -7.85
CA ARG A 575 -12.23 -42.79 -7.82
C ARG A 575 -12.25 -43.32 -6.39
N GLY A 576 -11.13 -43.32 -5.67
CA GLY A 576 -11.06 -43.83 -4.30
C GLY A 576 -11.96 -43.10 -3.29
N LYS A 577 -11.96 -41.76 -3.25
CA LYS A 577 -12.78 -41.00 -2.27
C LYS A 577 -14.26 -40.83 -2.67
N ARG A 578 -14.58 -40.68 -3.96
CA ARG A 578 -15.99 -40.77 -4.41
C ARG A 578 -16.50 -42.18 -4.27
N GLN A 579 -15.68 -43.22 -4.50
CA GLN A 579 -16.06 -44.59 -4.15
C GLN A 579 -16.24 -44.71 -2.65
N LEU A 580 -15.40 -44.17 -1.78
CA LEU A 580 -15.59 -44.28 -0.32
C LEU A 580 -16.81 -43.52 0.21
N GLU A 581 -17.10 -42.32 -0.32
CA GLU A 581 -18.34 -41.57 -0.02
C GLU A 581 -19.57 -42.23 -0.65
N GLN A 582 -19.50 -42.68 -1.90
CA GLN A 582 -20.57 -43.46 -2.54
C GLN A 582 -20.75 -44.83 -1.87
N VAL A 583 -19.70 -45.43 -1.31
CA VAL A 583 -19.73 -46.69 -0.56
C VAL A 583 -20.31 -46.42 0.83
N LYS A 584 -19.98 -45.31 1.50
CA LYS A 584 -20.66 -44.87 2.73
C LYS A 584 -22.13 -44.53 2.50
N ILE A 585 -22.47 -43.88 1.40
CA ILE A 585 -23.85 -43.58 1.00
C ILE A 585 -24.57 -44.88 0.64
N LYS A 586 -23.96 -45.80 -0.13
CA LYS A 586 -24.52 -47.12 -0.45
C LYS A 586 -24.70 -48.01 0.77
N LEU A 587 -23.73 -48.04 1.69
CA LEU A 587 -23.82 -48.72 3.00
C LEU A 587 -24.87 -48.06 3.88
N GLY A 588 -24.99 -46.73 3.85
CA GLY A 588 -26.01 -45.96 4.57
C GLY A 588 -27.43 -46.21 4.04
N LEU A 589 -27.58 -46.42 2.72
CA LEU A 589 -28.84 -46.79 2.07
C LEU A 589 -29.27 -48.24 2.39
N GLN A 590 -28.31 -49.10 2.78
CA GLN A 590 -28.48 -50.52 3.13
C GLN A 590 -28.40 -50.79 4.65
N ILE A 591 -28.85 -49.85 5.48
CA ILE A 591 -28.93 -50.05 6.94
C ILE A 591 -30.17 -50.87 7.32
N ASP A 592 -30.00 -51.86 8.19
CA ASP A 592 -31.07 -52.69 8.75
C ASP A 592 -32.11 -51.87 9.55
N ASP A 593 -33.38 -52.29 9.53
CA ASP A 593 -34.51 -51.67 10.25
C ASP A 593 -34.21 -51.38 11.73
N ILE A 594 -33.60 -52.35 12.41
CA ILE A 594 -33.29 -52.28 13.84
C ILE A 594 -32.24 -51.19 14.09
N ARG A 595 -31.17 -51.18 13.29
CA ARG A 595 -30.08 -50.22 13.41
C ARG A 595 -30.55 -48.80 13.07
N PHE A 596 -31.43 -48.64 12.09
CA PHE A 596 -32.03 -47.34 11.76
C PHE A 596 -32.89 -46.80 12.91
N ARG A 597 -33.72 -47.65 13.54
CA ARG A 597 -34.52 -47.25 14.71
C ARG A 597 -33.65 -46.93 15.92
N THR A 598 -32.58 -47.69 16.17
CA THR A 598 -31.60 -47.37 17.21
C THR A 598 -30.94 -46.02 16.97
N LEU A 599 -30.48 -45.74 15.76
CA LEU A 599 -29.91 -44.44 15.40
C LEU A 599 -30.90 -43.27 15.60
N LEU A 600 -32.18 -43.47 15.26
CA LEU A 600 -33.23 -42.49 15.50
C LEU A 600 -33.44 -42.21 17.00
N LEU A 601 -33.42 -43.24 17.85
CA LEU A 601 -33.50 -43.07 19.30
C LEU A 601 -32.24 -42.39 19.86
N ASP A 602 -31.07 -42.76 19.33
CA ASP A 602 -29.78 -42.21 19.76
C ASP A 602 -29.64 -40.72 19.46
N THR A 603 -30.34 -40.18 18.44
CA THR A 603 -30.36 -38.73 18.21
C THR A 603 -30.90 -37.91 19.40
N GLN A 604 -31.66 -38.54 20.32
CA GLN A 604 -32.40 -37.92 21.41
C GLN A 604 -33.48 -36.90 20.97
N VAL A 605 -33.73 -36.74 19.66
CA VAL A 605 -34.75 -35.83 19.11
C VAL A 605 -36.16 -36.29 19.49
N LEU A 606 -36.39 -37.61 19.55
CA LEU A 606 -37.67 -38.20 19.96
C LEU A 606 -37.88 -38.17 21.49
N ASN A 607 -36.80 -38.07 22.27
CA ASN A 607 -36.88 -38.09 23.74
C ASN A 607 -37.14 -36.71 24.33
N THR A 608 -36.47 -35.67 23.84
CA THR A 608 -36.59 -34.31 24.42
C THR A 608 -36.87 -33.24 23.34
N LYS A 609 -37.62 -32.20 23.72
CA LYS A 609 -37.86 -31.02 22.84
C LYS A 609 -36.73 -29.98 22.89
N ASN A 610 -35.73 -30.17 23.76
CA ASN A 610 -34.63 -29.23 23.95
C ASN A 610 -33.50 -29.54 22.96
N TYR A 611 -33.31 -28.65 21.99
CA TYR A 611 -32.34 -28.80 20.91
C TYR A 611 -30.87 -28.87 21.38
N LYS A 612 -30.57 -28.39 22.60
CA LYS A 612 -29.22 -28.48 23.17
C LYS A 612 -28.84 -29.89 23.58
N LYS A 613 -29.82 -30.76 23.85
CA LYS A 613 -29.61 -32.16 24.22
C LYS A 613 -29.53 -33.09 22.99
N TRP A 614 -29.85 -32.60 21.80
CA TRP A 614 -29.84 -33.42 20.59
C TRP A 614 -28.41 -33.75 20.16
N ARG A 615 -28.17 -35.00 19.78
CA ARG A 615 -26.89 -35.46 19.21
C ARG A 615 -26.84 -35.13 17.72
N TRP A 616 -26.48 -33.88 17.41
CA TRP A 616 -26.45 -33.34 16.04
C TRP A 616 -25.49 -34.08 15.10
N ASP A 617 -24.41 -34.68 15.61
CA ASP A 617 -23.47 -35.45 14.78
C ASP A 617 -24.14 -36.70 14.16
N ILE A 618 -25.01 -37.37 14.94
CA ILE A 618 -25.81 -38.52 14.48
C ILE A 618 -26.90 -38.05 13.50
N VAL A 619 -27.48 -36.87 13.73
CA VAL A 619 -28.43 -36.26 12.77
C VAL A 619 -27.77 -35.99 11.41
N ILE A 620 -26.52 -35.52 11.41
CA ILE A 620 -25.74 -35.33 10.17
C ILE A 620 -25.47 -36.67 9.48
N GLU A 621 -25.14 -37.72 10.23
CA GLU A 621 -24.95 -39.06 9.70
C GLU A 621 -26.23 -39.63 9.06
N LEU A 622 -27.38 -39.45 9.73
CA LEU A 622 -28.68 -39.88 9.21
C LEU A 622 -29.05 -39.17 7.90
N LEU A 623 -28.82 -37.85 7.82
CA LEU A 623 -29.14 -37.04 6.63
C LEU A 623 -28.24 -37.34 5.43
N ASN A 624 -26.97 -37.66 5.65
CA ASN A 624 -26.03 -37.99 4.57
C ASN A 624 -26.11 -39.45 4.10
N GLY A 625 -26.85 -40.31 4.79
CA GLY A 625 -26.91 -41.75 4.50
C GLY A 625 -28.35 -42.27 4.47
N PRO A 626 -28.85 -42.87 5.56
CA PRO A 626 -30.11 -43.63 5.55
C PRO A 626 -31.37 -42.83 5.17
N LEU A 627 -31.43 -41.52 5.42
CA LEU A 627 -32.60 -40.69 5.04
C LEU A 627 -32.65 -40.33 3.54
N LEU A 628 -31.62 -40.67 2.76
CA LEU A 628 -31.68 -40.59 1.30
C LEU A 628 -32.54 -41.73 0.72
N ASN A 629 -32.79 -42.81 1.46
CA ASN A 629 -33.68 -43.88 1.03
C ASN A 629 -35.15 -43.45 1.18
N PRO A 630 -35.97 -43.48 0.11
CA PRO A 630 -37.35 -42.99 0.15
C PRO A 630 -38.22 -43.72 1.19
N LYS A 631 -38.05 -45.04 1.35
CA LYS A 631 -38.84 -45.83 2.33
C LYS A 631 -38.55 -45.43 3.78
N ARG A 632 -37.29 -45.11 4.08
CA ARG A 632 -36.83 -44.72 5.43
C ARG A 632 -37.19 -43.27 5.74
N LEU A 633 -37.13 -42.42 4.72
CA LEU A 633 -37.61 -41.05 4.85
C LEU A 633 -39.11 -41.06 5.15
N ASP A 634 -39.90 -41.90 4.47
CA ASP A 634 -41.34 -42.04 4.73
C ASP A 634 -41.64 -42.53 6.16
N GLU A 635 -40.92 -43.58 6.62
CA GLU A 635 -40.98 -44.04 8.02
C GLU A 635 -40.67 -42.90 9.00
N SER A 636 -39.68 -42.06 8.68
CA SER A 636 -39.30 -40.91 9.52
C SER A 636 -40.31 -39.76 9.51
N ILE A 637 -41.09 -39.60 8.43
CA ILE A 637 -42.08 -38.52 8.25
C ILE A 637 -43.46 -38.92 8.80
N ARG A 638 -43.95 -40.11 8.43
CA ARG A 638 -45.31 -40.58 8.78
C ARG A 638 -45.35 -41.33 10.10
N THR A 639 -44.44 -42.29 10.29
CA THR A 639 -44.48 -43.21 11.44
C THR A 639 -43.85 -42.60 12.68
N THR A 640 -42.78 -41.81 12.52
CA THR A 640 -42.09 -41.15 13.65
C THR A 640 -42.35 -39.65 13.69
N LYS A 641 -42.27 -39.05 14.88
CA LYS A 641 -42.35 -37.58 15.06
C LYS A 641 -41.00 -36.87 14.80
N PHE A 642 -40.02 -37.57 14.20
CA PHE A 642 -38.63 -37.10 14.08
C PHE A 642 -38.52 -35.87 13.18
N MET A 643 -38.94 -35.97 11.91
CA MET A 643 -38.87 -34.85 10.95
C MET A 643 -39.76 -33.68 11.37
N LYS A 644 -40.92 -33.96 11.98
CA LYS A 644 -41.81 -32.95 12.54
C LYS A 644 -41.15 -32.13 13.66
N ARG A 645 -40.36 -32.76 14.54
CA ARG A 645 -39.62 -32.05 15.61
C ARG A 645 -38.44 -31.25 15.06
N LEU A 646 -37.72 -31.78 14.07
CA LEU A 646 -36.64 -31.07 13.39
C LEU A 646 -37.15 -29.82 12.67
N LEU A 647 -38.19 -29.92 11.83
CA LEU A 647 -38.77 -28.74 11.18
C LEU A 647 -39.39 -27.77 12.18
N SER A 648 -39.99 -28.25 13.27
CA SER A 648 -40.51 -27.39 14.33
C SER A 648 -39.43 -26.53 15.00
N PHE A 649 -38.18 -26.99 15.06
CA PHE A 649 -37.05 -26.19 15.55
C PHE A 649 -36.74 -25.00 14.63
N TYR A 650 -36.89 -25.19 13.32
CA TYR A 650 -36.65 -24.16 12.30
C TYR A 650 -37.85 -23.24 12.03
N LEU A 651 -39.00 -23.40 12.70
CA LEU A 651 -40.14 -22.48 12.50
C LEU A 651 -39.83 -21.06 13.05
N PRO A 652 -39.99 -20.00 12.24
CA PRO A 652 -39.74 -18.60 12.64
C PRO A 652 -40.40 -18.19 13.94
N PHE A 653 -41.71 -18.46 14.10
CA PHE A 653 -42.50 -18.02 15.25
C PHE A 653 -42.40 -18.94 16.47
N ASN A 654 -41.65 -20.04 16.38
CA ASN A 654 -41.30 -20.82 17.58
C ASN A 654 -40.15 -20.19 18.36
N TYR A 655 -39.48 -19.17 17.81
CA TYR A 655 -38.37 -18.44 18.45
C TYR A 655 -37.22 -19.31 18.96
N LYS A 656 -37.08 -20.54 18.43
CA LYS A 656 -36.02 -21.47 18.81
C LYS A 656 -34.75 -21.20 18.02
N PHE A 657 -34.81 -21.38 16.70
CA PHE A 657 -33.68 -21.13 15.82
C PHE A 657 -33.39 -19.62 15.66
N SER A 658 -34.43 -18.80 15.51
CA SER A 658 -34.33 -17.35 15.28
C SER A 658 -33.80 -16.54 16.47
N ASN A 659 -33.79 -17.06 17.70
CA ASN A 659 -33.20 -16.38 18.87
C ASN A 659 -31.75 -16.81 19.15
N ILE A 660 -31.20 -17.77 18.40
CA ILE A 660 -29.82 -18.21 18.61
C ILE A 660 -28.88 -17.10 18.16
N LYS A 661 -27.99 -16.66 19.05
CA LYS A 661 -26.99 -15.64 18.74
C LYS A 661 -26.07 -16.09 17.58
N GLN A 662 -25.77 -15.17 16.68
CA GLN A 662 -24.88 -15.38 15.54
C GLN A 662 -23.43 -15.53 16.03
N THR A 663 -23.01 -16.77 16.27
CA THR A 663 -21.63 -17.12 16.63
C THR A 663 -21.11 -18.22 15.72
N ARG A 664 -19.79 -18.30 15.52
CA ARG A 664 -19.13 -19.35 14.70
C ARG A 664 -19.59 -20.80 15.04
N PRO A 665 -19.67 -21.25 16.30
CA PRO A 665 -20.17 -22.59 16.61
C PRO A 665 -21.64 -22.77 16.25
N ASN A 666 -22.45 -21.71 16.34
CA ASN A 666 -23.89 -21.77 16.05
C ASN A 666 -24.19 -21.83 14.54
N GLN A 667 -23.27 -21.42 13.66
CA GLN A 667 -23.44 -21.58 12.21
C GLN A 667 -23.63 -23.04 11.77
N ARG A 668 -23.25 -24.03 12.60
CA ARG A 668 -23.53 -25.45 12.34
C ARG A 668 -25.02 -25.71 12.14
N TYR A 669 -25.91 -24.99 12.83
CA TYR A 669 -27.36 -25.19 12.71
C TYR A 669 -27.91 -24.74 11.35
N ILE A 670 -27.28 -23.74 10.73
CA ILE A 670 -27.60 -23.33 9.35
C ILE A 670 -27.18 -24.43 8.37
N LYS A 671 -25.95 -24.97 8.53
CA LYS A 671 -25.45 -26.06 7.67
C LYS A 671 -26.30 -27.32 7.75
N ILE A 672 -26.73 -27.71 8.96
CA ILE A 672 -27.63 -28.84 9.17
C ILE A 672 -29.01 -28.56 8.56
N GLY A 673 -29.54 -27.34 8.71
CA GLY A 673 -30.79 -26.93 8.10
C GLY A 673 -30.75 -27.04 6.59
N ARG A 674 -29.68 -26.54 5.95
CA ARG A 674 -29.44 -26.74 4.51
C ARG A 674 -29.45 -28.22 4.13
N MET A 675 -28.77 -29.08 4.90
CA MET A 675 -28.76 -30.53 4.64
C MET A 675 -30.15 -31.17 4.75
N ILE A 676 -30.97 -30.73 5.70
CA ILE A 676 -32.36 -31.19 5.84
C ILE A 676 -33.17 -30.83 4.59
N PHE A 677 -33.05 -29.58 4.13
CA PHE A 677 -33.72 -29.13 2.90
C PHE A 677 -33.25 -29.91 1.68
N THR A 678 -31.94 -30.13 1.50
CA THR A 678 -31.43 -30.92 0.36
C THR A 678 -31.91 -32.37 0.41
N THR A 679 -31.97 -32.98 1.60
CA THR A 679 -32.43 -34.37 1.77
C THR A 679 -33.93 -34.48 1.48
N LEU A 680 -34.74 -33.53 1.93
CA LEU A 680 -36.18 -33.49 1.66
C LEU A 680 -36.49 -33.26 0.17
N LEU A 681 -35.72 -32.41 -0.50
CA LEU A 681 -35.90 -32.13 -1.93
C LEU A 681 -35.40 -33.28 -2.83
N ALA A 682 -34.58 -34.20 -2.31
CA ALA A 682 -34.11 -35.36 -3.07
C ALA A 682 -35.22 -36.41 -3.34
N ASN A 683 -36.29 -36.40 -2.53
CA ASN A 683 -37.36 -37.41 -2.56
C ASN A 683 -38.73 -36.75 -2.76
N SER A 684 -39.60 -37.36 -3.57
CA SER A 684 -40.93 -36.82 -3.91
C SER A 684 -41.85 -36.63 -2.70
N GLU A 685 -41.79 -37.52 -1.71
CA GLU A 685 -42.56 -37.38 -0.46
C GLU A 685 -42.04 -36.25 0.43
N GLY A 686 -40.73 -36.00 0.42
CA GLY A 686 -40.13 -34.88 1.13
C GLY A 686 -40.55 -33.53 0.53
N ILE A 687 -40.67 -33.46 -0.81
CA ILE A 687 -41.19 -32.30 -1.54
C ILE A 687 -42.65 -32.01 -1.14
N ARG A 688 -43.50 -33.04 -1.08
CA ARG A 688 -44.90 -32.89 -0.62
C ARG A 688 -44.95 -32.41 0.83
N TYR A 689 -44.17 -33.04 1.72
CA TYR A 689 -44.11 -32.68 3.12
C TYR A 689 -43.65 -31.24 3.36
N LEU A 690 -42.68 -30.76 2.57
CA LEU A 690 -42.18 -29.39 2.66
C LEU A 690 -43.19 -28.38 2.10
N SER A 691 -43.92 -28.73 1.03
CA SER A 691 -44.97 -27.90 0.43
C SER A 691 -46.13 -27.64 1.40
N ASP A 692 -46.48 -28.63 2.21
CA ASP A 692 -47.54 -28.56 3.22
C ASP A 692 -47.06 -27.98 4.57
N SER A 693 -45.75 -27.78 4.72
CA SER A 693 -45.16 -27.23 5.93
C SER A 693 -45.52 -25.76 6.13
N LYS A 694 -45.84 -25.40 7.38
CA LYS A 694 -46.03 -24.00 7.79
C LYS A 694 -44.74 -23.16 7.70
N LEU A 695 -43.58 -23.78 7.49
CA LEU A 695 -42.29 -23.10 7.51
C LEU A 695 -42.18 -22.02 6.43
N LEU A 696 -42.47 -22.36 5.16
CA LEU A 696 -42.38 -21.39 4.05
C LEU A 696 -43.42 -20.29 4.21
N ARG A 697 -44.62 -20.64 4.67
CA ARG A 697 -45.67 -19.68 5.00
C ARG A 697 -45.26 -18.70 6.10
N GLN A 698 -44.61 -19.17 7.16
CA GLN A 698 -44.12 -18.27 8.22
C GLN A 698 -42.97 -17.39 7.75
N ILE A 699 -42.07 -17.92 6.91
CA ILE A 699 -41.02 -17.10 6.28
C ILE A 699 -41.67 -16.03 5.40
N SER A 700 -42.71 -16.37 4.63
CA SER A 700 -43.43 -15.39 3.84
C SER A 700 -44.15 -14.36 4.70
N GLU A 701 -44.80 -14.76 5.80
CA GLU A 701 -45.41 -13.83 6.76
C GLU A 701 -44.37 -12.87 7.38
N CYS A 702 -43.15 -13.35 7.67
CA CYS A 702 -42.04 -12.50 8.14
C CYS A 702 -41.53 -11.51 7.07
N LEU A 703 -41.57 -11.87 5.79
CA LEU A 703 -41.23 -10.95 4.69
C LEU A 703 -42.35 -9.94 4.45
N ALA A 704 -43.62 -10.36 4.55
CA ALA A 704 -44.79 -9.51 4.39
C ALA A 704 -44.86 -8.42 5.46
N GLN A 705 -44.38 -8.70 6.68
CA GLN A 705 -44.24 -7.71 7.76
C GLN A 705 -43.33 -6.52 7.40
N LEU A 706 -42.47 -6.69 6.40
CA LEU A 706 -41.53 -5.67 5.93
C LEU A 706 -41.95 -5.05 4.61
N ASP A 707 -42.97 -5.60 3.95
CA ASP A 707 -43.48 -5.11 2.67
C ASP A 707 -44.52 -3.99 2.91
N PRO A 708 -44.28 -2.75 2.47
CA PRO A 708 -45.22 -1.65 2.64
C PRO A 708 -46.59 -1.92 1.98
N LEU A 709 -46.63 -2.74 0.93
CA LEU A 709 -47.83 -3.04 0.16
C LEU A 709 -48.64 -4.21 0.74
N SER A 710 -48.04 -4.98 1.67
CA SER A 710 -48.68 -6.16 2.27
C SER A 710 -49.70 -5.80 3.36
N GLY A 711 -49.69 -4.57 3.90
CA GLY A 711 -50.61 -4.10 4.93
C GLY A 711 -50.42 -4.73 6.32
N VAL A 712 -49.48 -5.68 6.47
CA VAL A 712 -49.13 -6.33 7.73
C VAL A 712 -47.95 -5.60 8.34
N SER A 713 -48.14 -4.91 9.47
CA SER A 713 -47.05 -4.26 10.20
C SER A 713 -46.87 -4.90 11.57
N SER A 714 -45.62 -5.03 12.01
CA SER A 714 -45.27 -5.49 13.36
C SER A 714 -44.23 -4.56 13.98
N PRO A 715 -44.33 -4.24 15.28
CA PRO A 715 -43.39 -3.32 15.94
C PRO A 715 -41.97 -3.93 16.11
N SER A 716 -41.83 -5.26 16.02
CA SER A 716 -40.55 -5.96 16.11
C SER A 716 -40.44 -7.09 15.07
N PRO A 717 -40.23 -6.76 13.78
CA PRO A 717 -40.16 -7.77 12.72
C PRO A 717 -38.95 -8.69 12.92
N LEU A 718 -39.12 -9.98 12.62
CA LEU A 718 -38.05 -10.98 12.79
C LEU A 718 -36.83 -10.71 11.91
N PHE A 719 -37.07 -10.13 10.73
CA PHE A 719 -36.06 -9.72 9.76
C PHE A 719 -35.70 -8.23 9.89
N SER A 720 -35.77 -7.66 11.10
CA SER A 720 -35.16 -6.35 11.37
C SER A 720 -33.64 -6.41 11.20
N LYS A 721 -33.03 -5.28 10.85
CA LYS A 721 -31.58 -5.17 10.63
C LYS A 721 -30.77 -5.70 11.83
N GLN A 722 -31.11 -5.25 13.04
CA GLN A 722 -30.48 -5.68 14.28
C GLN A 722 -30.55 -7.20 14.50
N ARG A 723 -31.70 -7.84 14.25
CA ARG A 723 -31.84 -9.29 14.46
C ARG A 723 -31.13 -10.11 13.40
N LEU A 724 -31.05 -9.64 12.16
CA LEU A 724 -30.28 -10.30 11.11
C LEU A 724 -28.77 -10.31 11.41
N GLU A 725 -28.27 -9.30 12.10
CA GLU A 725 -26.86 -9.19 12.53
C GLU A 725 -26.58 -9.99 13.82
N GLU A 726 -27.47 -9.91 14.81
CA GLU A 726 -27.25 -10.51 16.14
C GLU A 726 -27.64 -12.00 16.23
N THR A 727 -28.54 -12.49 15.37
CA THR A 727 -29.14 -13.83 15.46
C THR A 727 -29.02 -14.66 14.18
N LEU A 728 -29.25 -15.98 14.25
CA LEU A 728 -29.25 -16.87 13.08
C LEU A 728 -30.42 -16.67 12.10
N SER A 729 -31.17 -15.57 12.20
CA SER A 729 -32.29 -15.27 11.32
C SER A 729 -31.87 -15.07 9.85
N SER A 730 -30.62 -14.66 9.59
CA SER A 730 -30.02 -14.66 8.25
C SER A 730 -29.98 -16.07 7.60
N GLY A 731 -30.00 -17.13 8.41
CA GLY A 731 -30.02 -18.52 7.94
C GLY A 731 -31.28 -18.91 7.15
N TYR A 732 -32.40 -18.18 7.31
CA TYR A 732 -33.60 -18.44 6.51
C TYR A 732 -33.39 -18.16 5.02
N PHE A 733 -32.57 -17.15 4.68
CA PHE A 733 -32.19 -16.86 3.30
C PHE A 733 -31.36 -18.00 2.68
N VAL A 734 -30.54 -18.69 3.49
CA VAL A 734 -29.79 -19.89 3.06
C VAL A 734 -30.74 -21.05 2.73
N PHE A 735 -31.82 -21.21 3.49
CA PHE A 735 -32.83 -22.24 3.21
C PHE A 735 -33.59 -21.95 1.93
N LEU A 736 -33.97 -20.68 1.69
CA LEU A 736 -34.56 -20.27 0.42
C LEU A 736 -33.59 -20.47 -0.76
N GLY A 737 -32.30 -20.15 -0.56
CA GLY A 737 -31.25 -20.44 -1.52
C GLY A 737 -31.15 -21.93 -1.86
N THR A 738 -31.30 -22.80 -0.87
CA THR A 738 -31.30 -24.27 -1.07
C THR A 738 -32.54 -24.74 -1.87
N LEU A 739 -33.70 -24.14 -1.66
CA LEU A 739 -34.90 -24.42 -2.47
C LEU A 739 -34.72 -24.01 -3.93
N SER A 740 -34.05 -22.89 -4.18
CA SER A 740 -33.79 -22.39 -5.53
C SER A 740 -32.89 -23.31 -6.38
N GLU A 741 -32.23 -24.29 -5.76
CA GLU A 741 -31.44 -25.32 -6.48
C GLU A 741 -32.32 -26.30 -7.27
N ASN A 742 -33.62 -26.42 -6.96
CA ASN A 742 -34.55 -27.38 -7.58
C ASN A 742 -35.80 -26.68 -8.12
N LYS A 743 -36.35 -27.17 -9.25
CA LYS A 743 -37.56 -26.58 -9.88
C LYS A 743 -38.79 -26.61 -8.96
N ASP A 744 -39.00 -27.70 -8.24
CA ASP A 744 -40.12 -27.83 -7.30
C ASP A 744 -39.99 -26.86 -6.12
N GLY A 745 -38.75 -26.57 -5.69
CA GLY A 745 -38.49 -25.57 -4.65
C GLY A 745 -38.81 -24.14 -5.11
N ILE A 746 -38.57 -23.81 -6.38
CA ILE A 746 -38.98 -22.54 -6.99
C ILE A 746 -40.52 -22.43 -7.00
N ALA A 747 -41.21 -23.48 -7.46
CA ALA A 747 -42.68 -23.52 -7.47
C ALA A 747 -43.29 -23.37 -6.05
N MET A 748 -42.65 -23.93 -5.02
CA MET A 748 -43.08 -23.70 -3.63
C MET A 748 -42.93 -22.24 -3.19
N MET A 749 -41.85 -21.56 -3.58
CA MET A 749 -41.65 -20.14 -3.25
C MET A 749 -42.65 -19.24 -3.98
N GLU A 750 -43.02 -19.57 -5.22
CA GLU A 750 -44.09 -18.91 -5.98
C GLU A 750 -45.45 -19.11 -5.32
N LYS A 751 -45.79 -20.34 -4.89
CA LYS A 751 -47.05 -20.64 -4.18
C LYS A 751 -47.25 -19.77 -2.94
N TRP A 752 -46.17 -19.45 -2.23
CA TRP A 752 -46.19 -18.61 -1.02
C TRP A 752 -45.86 -17.13 -1.30
N LYS A 753 -45.88 -16.68 -2.56
CA LYS A 753 -45.65 -15.29 -2.99
C LYS A 753 -44.33 -14.68 -2.51
N ILE A 754 -43.31 -15.51 -2.29
CA ILE A 754 -42.01 -15.06 -1.76
C ILE A 754 -41.33 -14.11 -2.74
N PHE A 755 -41.42 -14.38 -4.04
CA PHE A 755 -40.84 -13.51 -5.07
C PHE A 755 -41.55 -12.17 -5.19
N ASP A 756 -42.88 -12.13 -5.07
CA ASP A 756 -43.67 -10.89 -5.08
C ASP A 756 -43.18 -9.93 -3.99
N MET A 757 -42.99 -10.43 -2.77
CA MET A 757 -42.44 -9.62 -1.69
C MET A 757 -41.02 -9.16 -1.99
N PHE A 758 -40.14 -10.00 -2.55
CA PHE A 758 -38.80 -9.53 -2.94
C PHE A 758 -38.84 -8.48 -4.06
N TYR A 759 -39.81 -8.52 -4.97
CA TYR A 759 -39.99 -7.44 -5.94
C TYR A 759 -40.33 -6.10 -5.27
N HIS A 760 -41.16 -6.10 -4.23
CA HIS A 760 -41.46 -4.89 -3.46
C HIS A 760 -40.27 -4.47 -2.57
N LEU A 761 -39.63 -5.42 -1.88
CA LEU A 761 -38.48 -5.15 -1.02
C LEU A 761 -37.29 -4.60 -1.81
N THR A 762 -37.16 -4.92 -3.11
CA THR A 762 -36.11 -4.29 -3.95
C THR A 762 -36.28 -2.79 -4.16
N GLU A 763 -37.46 -2.23 -3.91
CA GLU A 763 -37.75 -0.80 -4.05
C GLU A 763 -37.47 -0.01 -2.77
N LEU A 764 -37.26 -0.71 -1.65
CA LEU A 764 -36.94 -0.09 -0.37
C LEU A 764 -35.50 0.43 -0.34
N ARG A 765 -35.34 1.75 -0.35
CA ARG A 765 -34.02 2.40 -0.25
C ARG A 765 -33.36 2.28 1.13
N SER A 766 -34.12 1.99 2.18
CA SER A 766 -33.62 1.94 3.56
C SER A 766 -33.13 0.55 4.00
N ARG A 767 -33.39 -0.51 3.22
CA ARG A 767 -33.18 -1.92 3.58
C ARG A 767 -32.45 -2.71 2.49
N ASP A 768 -31.29 -2.20 2.09
CA ASP A 768 -30.37 -2.85 1.16
C ASP A 768 -29.90 -4.23 1.65
N ASP A 769 -29.72 -4.40 2.96
CA ASP A 769 -29.35 -5.64 3.64
C ASP A 769 -30.20 -6.87 3.23
N LEU A 770 -31.50 -6.69 2.99
CA LEU A 770 -32.41 -7.78 2.60
C LEU A 770 -32.14 -8.26 1.18
N ILE A 771 -31.92 -7.32 0.25
CA ILE A 771 -31.64 -7.60 -1.16
C ILE A 771 -30.27 -8.27 -1.27
N LEU A 772 -29.27 -7.77 -0.52
CA LEU A 772 -27.93 -8.35 -0.50
C LEU A 772 -27.96 -9.79 0.05
N ASN A 773 -28.67 -10.04 1.16
CA ASN A 773 -28.85 -11.39 1.69
C ASN A 773 -29.58 -12.34 0.74
N PHE A 774 -30.55 -11.83 -0.04
CA PHE A 774 -31.20 -12.61 -1.09
C PHE A 774 -30.18 -12.97 -2.19
N ILE A 775 -29.45 -11.97 -2.72
CA ILE A 775 -28.55 -12.16 -3.86
C ILE A 775 -27.39 -13.11 -3.53
N ILE A 776 -26.82 -12.98 -2.34
CA ILE A 776 -25.69 -13.80 -1.89
C ILE A 776 -26.05 -15.30 -1.81
N ASN A 777 -27.29 -15.61 -1.42
CA ASN A 777 -27.69 -16.97 -1.06
C ASN A 777 -28.44 -17.71 -2.18
N MET A 778 -29.07 -16.99 -3.11
CA MET A 778 -29.87 -17.60 -4.17
C MET A 778 -29.02 -18.30 -5.24
N ASN A 779 -29.62 -19.28 -5.88
CA ASN A 779 -29.04 -19.98 -7.02
C ASN A 779 -29.64 -19.46 -8.33
N TYR A 780 -28.77 -19.21 -9.32
CA TYR A 780 -29.12 -18.65 -10.62
C TYR A 780 -29.03 -19.66 -11.79
N ILE A 781 -29.02 -20.97 -11.53
CA ILE A 781 -28.98 -22.01 -12.59
C ILE A 781 -30.19 -21.94 -13.52
N PHE A 782 -31.38 -21.77 -12.96
CA PHE A 782 -32.63 -21.73 -13.74
C PHE A 782 -32.99 -20.30 -14.17
N TYR A 783 -33.64 -20.19 -15.34
CA TYR A 783 -34.29 -18.96 -15.76
C TYR A 783 -35.59 -18.78 -14.95
N GLY A 784 -35.80 -17.60 -14.38
CA GLY A 784 -36.97 -17.30 -13.55
C GLY A 784 -36.75 -16.10 -12.62
N HIS A 785 -37.60 -15.99 -11.59
CA HIS A 785 -37.60 -14.87 -10.65
C HIS A 785 -36.23 -14.51 -10.04
N PRO A 786 -35.36 -15.44 -9.62
CA PRO A 786 -34.05 -15.08 -9.05
C PRO A 786 -33.19 -14.24 -10.01
N ARG A 787 -33.15 -14.57 -11.30
CA ARG A 787 -32.39 -13.80 -12.30
C ARG A 787 -33.03 -12.45 -12.59
N ILE A 788 -34.36 -12.37 -12.57
CA ILE A 788 -35.09 -11.11 -12.79
C ILE A 788 -34.84 -10.16 -11.62
N ILE A 789 -34.90 -10.65 -10.38
CA ILE A 789 -34.60 -9.85 -9.17
C ILE A 789 -33.14 -9.37 -9.20
N LEU A 790 -32.21 -10.24 -9.58
CA LEU A 790 -30.81 -9.87 -9.76
C LEU A 790 -30.63 -8.77 -10.82
N SER A 791 -31.29 -8.89 -11.98
CA SER A 791 -31.30 -7.87 -13.04
C SER A 791 -31.94 -6.56 -12.57
N LYS A 792 -33.04 -6.62 -11.80
CA LYS A 792 -33.68 -5.44 -11.22
C LYS A 792 -32.74 -4.75 -10.23
N ALA A 793 -32.04 -5.50 -9.38
CA ALA A 793 -31.06 -4.96 -8.44
C ALA A 793 -29.85 -4.32 -9.15
N LEU A 794 -29.45 -4.84 -10.32
CA LEU A 794 -28.37 -4.29 -11.14
C LEU A 794 -28.72 -2.98 -11.84
N VAL A 795 -29.98 -2.79 -12.25
CA VAL A 795 -30.40 -1.60 -13.02
C VAL A 795 -31.07 -0.55 -12.13
N ALA A 796 -32.00 -0.96 -11.27
CA ALA A 796 -32.84 -0.07 -10.48
C ALA A 796 -32.40 0.07 -9.01
N GLY A 797 -31.39 -0.70 -8.56
CA GLY A 797 -30.87 -0.64 -7.20
C GLY A 797 -30.15 0.66 -6.87
N LEU A 798 -29.91 0.92 -5.58
CA LEU A 798 -29.02 2.00 -5.12
C LEU A 798 -27.59 1.78 -5.63
N LYS A 799 -26.80 2.86 -5.72
CA LYS A 799 -25.40 2.83 -6.20
C LYS A 799 -24.60 1.69 -5.56
N ASP A 800 -24.62 1.58 -4.23
CA ASP A 800 -23.84 0.59 -3.49
C ASP A 800 -24.33 -0.85 -3.73
N VAL A 801 -25.64 -1.03 -3.91
CA VAL A 801 -26.23 -2.32 -4.30
C VAL A 801 -25.79 -2.68 -5.72
N ARG A 802 -25.88 -1.77 -6.69
CA ARG A 802 -25.44 -2.03 -8.08
C ARG A 802 -23.96 -2.38 -8.14
N LEU A 803 -23.12 -1.67 -7.40
CA LEU A 803 -21.69 -1.94 -7.29
C LEU A 803 -21.43 -3.32 -6.67
N PHE A 804 -22.09 -3.65 -5.57
CA PHE A 804 -21.98 -4.96 -4.93
C PHE A 804 -22.42 -6.11 -5.85
N VAL A 805 -23.57 -5.96 -6.52
CA VAL A 805 -24.11 -7.01 -7.38
C VAL A 805 -23.23 -7.20 -8.62
N THR A 806 -22.70 -6.11 -9.18
CA THR A 806 -21.72 -6.15 -10.28
C THR A 806 -20.46 -6.93 -9.86
N LYS A 807 -19.94 -6.67 -8.65
CA LYS A 807 -18.84 -7.44 -8.07
C LYS A 807 -19.22 -8.91 -7.84
N HIS A 808 -20.45 -9.18 -7.40
CA HIS A 808 -20.98 -10.52 -7.18
C HIS A 808 -21.09 -11.35 -8.47
N LEU A 809 -21.45 -10.74 -9.60
CA LEU A 809 -21.42 -11.41 -10.91
C LEU A 809 -20.02 -11.97 -11.22
N GLY A 810 -18.96 -11.24 -10.86
CA GLY A 810 -17.59 -11.74 -10.97
C GLY A 810 -17.33 -13.02 -10.17
N THR A 811 -17.94 -13.15 -8.99
CA THR A 811 -17.85 -14.38 -8.17
C THR A 811 -18.65 -15.55 -8.75
N LEU A 812 -19.69 -15.27 -9.54
CA LEU A 812 -20.47 -16.29 -10.25
C LEU A 812 -19.75 -16.77 -11.52
N LEU A 813 -18.97 -15.88 -12.15
CA LEU A 813 -18.13 -16.19 -13.31
C LEU A 813 -16.81 -16.87 -12.93
N SER A 814 -16.27 -16.56 -11.75
CA SER A 814 -15.07 -17.22 -11.23
C SER A 814 -15.34 -18.71 -11.01
N SER A 815 -14.49 -19.59 -11.59
CA SER A 815 -14.58 -21.06 -11.55
C SER A 815 -14.60 -21.70 -10.14
N ASN A 816 -14.62 -20.92 -9.06
CA ASN A 816 -14.58 -21.35 -7.66
C ASN A 816 -15.91 -21.89 -7.12
N LYS A 817 -17.03 -21.79 -7.86
CA LYS A 817 -18.32 -22.39 -7.45
C LYS A 817 -18.71 -23.54 -8.38
N LYS A 818 -19.37 -24.57 -7.83
CA LYS A 818 -19.86 -25.83 -8.43
C LYS A 818 -20.72 -25.73 -9.72
N PHE A 819 -20.76 -24.57 -10.37
CA PHE A 819 -21.58 -24.23 -11.52
C PHE A 819 -20.92 -24.56 -12.88
N ALA A 820 -19.62 -24.87 -12.90
CA ALA A 820 -18.85 -25.12 -14.13
C ALA A 820 -19.02 -26.55 -14.70
N LYS A 821 -20.27 -27.00 -14.89
CA LYS A 821 -20.57 -28.14 -15.78
C LYS A 821 -21.47 -27.78 -16.97
N ASN A 822 -22.01 -26.57 -17.03
CA ASN A 822 -22.80 -26.10 -18.17
C ASN A 822 -22.29 -24.73 -18.64
N THR A 823 -21.56 -24.69 -19.76
CA THR A 823 -21.13 -23.47 -20.46
C THR A 823 -22.30 -22.58 -20.92
N LYS A 824 -23.53 -23.12 -20.99
CA LYS A 824 -24.75 -22.32 -21.18
C LYS A 824 -25.13 -21.46 -19.96
N SER A 825 -24.54 -21.70 -18.78
CA SER A 825 -24.92 -21.06 -17.51
C SER A 825 -24.17 -19.77 -17.18
N THR A 826 -23.16 -19.34 -17.95
CA THR A 826 -22.40 -18.10 -17.67
C THR A 826 -22.74 -16.96 -18.64
N LYS A 827 -23.24 -17.28 -19.83
CA LYS A 827 -23.62 -16.31 -20.87
C LYS A 827 -24.57 -15.21 -20.40
N TRP A 828 -25.56 -15.56 -19.55
CA TRP A 828 -26.50 -14.58 -19.02
C TRP A 828 -25.84 -13.58 -18.04
N ALA A 829 -24.82 -14.02 -17.29
CA ALA A 829 -24.09 -13.14 -16.39
C ALA A 829 -23.20 -12.18 -17.17
N ILE A 830 -22.57 -12.65 -18.26
CA ILE A 830 -21.82 -11.79 -19.19
C ILE A 830 -22.75 -10.77 -19.84
N SER A 831 -23.94 -11.16 -20.30
CA SER A 831 -24.88 -10.20 -20.89
C SER A 831 -25.31 -9.12 -19.88
N LEU A 832 -25.52 -9.49 -18.62
CA LEU A 832 -25.81 -8.50 -17.57
C LEU A 832 -24.63 -7.58 -17.28
N LEU A 833 -23.39 -8.09 -17.26
CA LEU A 833 -22.19 -7.25 -17.13
C LEU A 833 -22.06 -6.27 -18.30
N VAL A 834 -22.36 -6.72 -19.53
CA VAL A 834 -22.37 -5.84 -20.70
C VAL A 834 -23.45 -4.76 -20.56
N THR A 835 -24.61 -5.06 -19.98
CA THR A 835 -25.61 -4.03 -19.64
C THR A 835 -25.07 -3.02 -18.62
N GLN A 836 -24.31 -3.48 -17.61
CA GLN A 836 -23.71 -2.59 -16.61
C GLN A 836 -22.61 -1.67 -17.16
N LEU A 837 -22.09 -1.91 -18.37
CA LEU A 837 -21.19 -0.97 -19.05
C LEU A 837 -21.87 0.35 -19.42
N TYR A 838 -23.21 0.40 -19.40
CA TYR A 838 -24.02 1.57 -19.70
C TYR A 838 -24.74 2.12 -18.45
N ASP A 839 -24.25 1.82 -17.24
CA ASP A 839 -24.80 2.39 -15.99
C ASP A 839 -24.57 3.92 -15.96
N PRO A 840 -25.51 4.71 -15.41
CA PRO A 840 -25.31 6.16 -15.24
C PRO A 840 -24.14 6.49 -14.28
N CYS A 841 -23.75 5.58 -13.41
CA CYS A 841 -22.65 5.78 -12.47
C CYS A 841 -21.33 5.20 -13.00
N ILE A 842 -20.34 6.08 -13.17
CA ILE A 842 -19.00 5.72 -13.68
C ILE A 842 -18.32 4.63 -12.83
N GLU A 843 -18.49 4.65 -11.51
CA GLU A 843 -17.90 3.63 -10.60
C GLU A 843 -18.44 2.22 -10.87
N VAL A 844 -19.73 2.12 -11.24
CA VAL A 844 -20.35 0.84 -11.59
C VAL A 844 -19.83 0.36 -12.95
N CYS A 845 -19.71 1.26 -13.92
CA CYS A 845 -19.10 0.96 -15.22
C CYS A 845 -17.64 0.48 -15.06
N GLN A 846 -16.85 1.14 -14.21
CA GLN A 846 -15.47 0.75 -13.93
C GLN A 846 -15.39 -0.65 -13.31
N MET A 847 -16.24 -0.94 -12.31
CA MET A 847 -16.34 -2.27 -11.71
C MET A 847 -16.79 -3.33 -12.74
N ALA A 848 -17.74 -2.99 -13.63
CA ALA A 848 -18.20 -3.88 -14.69
C ALA A 848 -17.07 -4.20 -15.68
N VAL A 849 -16.27 -3.20 -16.08
CA VAL A 849 -15.09 -3.41 -16.93
C VAL A 849 -14.07 -4.29 -16.20
N GLU A 850 -13.73 -4.01 -14.95
CA GLU A 850 -12.75 -4.80 -14.19
C GLU A 850 -13.17 -6.27 -14.07
N VAL A 851 -14.43 -6.52 -13.74
CA VAL A 851 -14.98 -7.88 -13.63
C VAL A 851 -15.02 -8.57 -14.99
N LEU A 852 -15.42 -7.87 -16.05
CA LEU A 852 -15.53 -8.43 -17.40
C LEU A 852 -14.17 -8.69 -18.03
N GLU A 853 -13.20 -7.79 -17.85
CA GLU A 853 -11.79 -7.99 -18.23
C GLU A 853 -11.24 -9.27 -17.60
N LYS A 854 -11.45 -9.45 -16.28
CA LYS A 854 -11.05 -10.65 -15.56
C LYS A 854 -11.79 -11.91 -16.04
N ALA A 855 -13.07 -11.80 -16.37
CA ALA A 855 -13.84 -12.91 -16.93
C ALA A 855 -13.38 -13.32 -18.34
N CYS A 856 -12.90 -12.35 -19.13
CA CYS A 856 -12.32 -12.53 -20.47
C CYS A 856 -10.92 -13.16 -20.47
N TYR A 857 -10.39 -13.57 -19.30
CA TYR A 857 -9.27 -14.50 -19.25
C TYR A 857 -9.64 -15.88 -19.80
N ASP A 858 -10.88 -16.32 -19.59
CA ASP A 858 -11.39 -17.50 -20.27
C ASP A 858 -11.74 -17.15 -21.72
N PHE A 859 -11.13 -17.88 -22.66
CA PHE A 859 -11.28 -17.64 -24.09
C PHE A 859 -12.74 -17.80 -24.56
N GLU A 860 -13.51 -18.71 -23.95
CA GLU A 860 -14.94 -18.87 -24.29
C GLU A 860 -15.77 -17.64 -23.90
N ASN A 861 -15.48 -17.06 -22.72
CA ASN A 861 -16.15 -15.86 -22.25
C ASN A 861 -15.77 -14.66 -23.11
N LEU A 862 -14.49 -14.52 -23.47
CA LEU A 862 -14.00 -13.48 -24.37
C LEU A 862 -14.73 -13.51 -25.71
N GLN A 863 -14.80 -14.68 -26.36
CA GLN A 863 -15.52 -14.82 -27.64
C GLN A 863 -16.99 -14.45 -27.51
N TYR A 864 -17.64 -14.82 -26.41
CA TYR A 864 -19.05 -14.49 -26.20
C TYR A 864 -19.27 -12.98 -25.95
N THR A 865 -18.43 -12.33 -25.16
CA THR A 865 -18.46 -10.89 -24.95
C THR A 865 -18.30 -10.12 -26.26
N VAL A 866 -17.36 -10.54 -27.11
CA VAL A 866 -17.14 -9.93 -28.43
C VAL A 866 -18.35 -10.13 -29.36
N LYS A 867 -19.01 -11.30 -29.30
CA LYS A 867 -20.24 -11.55 -30.07
C LYS A 867 -21.38 -10.61 -29.72
N LEU A 868 -21.42 -10.08 -28.49
CA LEU A 868 -22.42 -9.09 -28.07
C LEU A 868 -22.15 -7.68 -28.63
N ARG A 869 -20.97 -7.44 -29.23
CA ARG A 869 -20.55 -6.15 -29.82
C ARG A 869 -20.91 -4.93 -28.94
N PRO A 870 -20.37 -4.83 -27.71
CA PRO A 870 -20.63 -3.67 -26.87
C PRO A 870 -19.98 -2.41 -27.47
N ALA A 871 -20.70 -1.29 -27.48
CA ALA A 871 -20.13 0.03 -27.72
C ALA A 871 -19.27 0.41 -26.51
N LEU A 872 -17.98 0.69 -26.74
CA LEU A 872 -17.01 1.00 -25.68
C LEU A 872 -16.49 2.44 -25.75
N GLU A 873 -16.92 3.22 -26.74
CA GLU A 873 -16.43 4.58 -26.98
C GLU A 873 -16.78 5.54 -25.84
N HIS A 874 -17.99 5.43 -25.27
CA HIS A 874 -18.45 6.28 -24.17
C HIS A 874 -17.67 6.06 -22.86
N LEU A 875 -16.92 4.97 -22.73
CA LEU A 875 -16.11 4.67 -21.55
C LEU A 875 -14.73 5.32 -21.59
N GLY A 876 -14.30 5.90 -22.72
CA GLY A 876 -12.99 6.51 -22.87
C GLY A 876 -11.85 5.58 -22.42
N ASN A 877 -11.04 6.04 -21.47
CA ASN A 877 -9.90 5.27 -20.95
C ASN A 877 -10.33 4.08 -20.07
N ILE A 878 -11.52 4.11 -19.47
CA ILE A 878 -12.02 3.03 -18.60
C ILE A 878 -12.25 1.77 -19.44
N GLY A 879 -12.71 1.91 -20.69
CA GLY A 879 -12.93 0.79 -21.61
C GLY A 879 -11.66 0.25 -22.29
N ALA A 880 -10.52 0.94 -22.16
CA ALA A 880 -9.28 0.57 -22.85
C ALA A 880 -8.79 -0.86 -22.54
N PRO A 881 -8.77 -1.35 -21.27
CA PRO A 881 -8.32 -2.71 -20.97
C PRO A 881 -9.16 -3.79 -21.69
N LEU A 882 -10.47 -3.58 -21.79
CA LEU A 882 -11.37 -4.50 -22.48
C LEU A 882 -11.16 -4.50 -24.00
N ARG A 883 -10.97 -3.31 -24.60
CA ARG A 883 -10.63 -3.18 -26.03
C ARG A 883 -9.31 -3.89 -26.35
N LEU A 884 -8.28 -3.70 -25.54
CA LEU A 884 -7.00 -4.40 -25.68
C LEU A 884 -7.20 -5.93 -25.64
N ARG A 885 -8.04 -6.43 -24.72
CA ARG A 885 -8.31 -7.87 -24.62
C ARG A 885 -9.08 -8.42 -25.82
N PHE A 886 -9.93 -7.63 -26.48
CA PHE A 886 -10.65 -8.08 -27.68
C PHE A 886 -9.71 -8.38 -28.85
N LEU A 887 -8.52 -7.76 -28.91
CA LEU A 887 -7.49 -8.03 -29.92
C LEU A 887 -6.95 -9.46 -29.85
N ALA A 888 -7.10 -10.15 -28.70
CA ALA A 888 -6.65 -11.52 -28.51
C ALA A 888 -7.42 -12.56 -29.33
N SER A 889 -8.61 -12.21 -29.85
CA SER A 889 -9.46 -13.08 -30.67
C SER A 889 -9.61 -12.50 -32.06
N SER A 890 -9.51 -13.32 -33.12
CA SER A 890 -9.71 -12.86 -34.51
C SER A 890 -11.08 -12.19 -34.72
N THR A 891 -12.13 -12.64 -34.04
CA THR A 891 -13.45 -11.98 -34.10
C THR A 891 -13.44 -10.58 -33.50
N GLY A 892 -12.66 -10.37 -32.43
CA GLY A 892 -12.53 -9.07 -31.77
C GLY A 892 -11.60 -8.14 -32.52
N PHE A 893 -10.54 -8.68 -33.13
CA PHE A 893 -9.68 -7.97 -34.06
C PHE A 893 -10.48 -7.39 -35.23
N ASN A 894 -11.28 -8.21 -35.92
CA ASN A 894 -12.11 -7.72 -37.03
C ASN A 894 -13.15 -6.68 -36.58
N TYR A 895 -13.76 -6.87 -35.41
CA TYR A 895 -14.67 -5.88 -34.83
C TYR A 895 -14.00 -4.52 -34.57
N LEU A 896 -12.81 -4.51 -33.99
CA LEU A 896 -12.07 -3.27 -33.73
C LEU A 896 -11.47 -2.66 -35.00
N LYS A 897 -11.21 -3.48 -36.02
CA LYS A 897 -10.80 -3.02 -37.35
C LYS A 897 -11.96 -2.30 -38.06
N GLU A 898 -13.19 -2.80 -37.95
CA GLU A 898 -14.40 -2.11 -38.46
C GLU A 898 -14.60 -0.71 -37.83
N LEU A 899 -14.06 -0.47 -36.63
CA LEU A 899 -14.16 0.80 -35.89
C LEU A 899 -12.95 1.73 -36.10
N ASP A 900 -12.02 1.40 -37.01
CA ASP A 900 -10.76 2.13 -37.23
C ASP A 900 -9.94 2.38 -35.94
N TYR A 901 -10.06 1.48 -34.97
CA TYR A 901 -9.40 1.61 -33.66
C TYR A 901 -7.93 1.17 -33.73
N ILE A 902 -7.65 0.08 -34.48
CA ILE A 902 -6.37 -0.63 -34.40
C ILE A 902 -5.20 0.22 -34.90
N GLU A 903 -5.32 0.88 -36.05
CA GLU A 903 -4.22 1.66 -36.63
C GLU A 903 -3.89 2.90 -35.79
N LYS A 904 -4.92 3.64 -35.35
CA LYS A 904 -4.76 4.81 -34.47
C LYS A 904 -4.09 4.44 -33.16
N GLU A 905 -4.52 3.34 -32.54
CA GLU A 905 -3.91 2.86 -31.30
C GLU A 905 -2.50 2.34 -31.51
N MET A 906 -2.23 1.63 -32.60
CA MET A 906 -0.88 1.15 -32.91
C MET A 906 0.11 2.32 -33.03
N ASP A 907 -0.30 3.42 -33.66
CA ASP A 907 0.51 4.64 -33.77
C ASP A 907 0.64 5.34 -32.40
N ASN A 908 -0.44 5.46 -31.61
CA ASN A 908 -0.39 6.00 -30.24
C ASN A 908 0.55 5.20 -29.32
N TRP A 909 0.55 3.87 -29.45
CA TRP A 909 1.45 2.99 -28.71
C TRP A 909 2.89 3.12 -29.17
N PHE A 910 3.13 3.35 -30.45
CA PHE A 910 4.46 3.55 -30.99
C PHE A 910 5.11 4.85 -30.48
N TYR A 911 4.36 5.96 -30.45
CA TYR A 911 4.92 7.28 -30.08
C TYR A 911 4.93 7.60 -28.59
N GLU A 912 3.89 7.22 -27.82
CA GLU A 912 3.76 7.68 -26.42
C GLU A 912 3.42 6.56 -25.41
N GLN A 913 2.46 5.67 -25.72
CA GLN A 913 1.95 4.73 -24.68
C GLN A 913 2.98 3.69 -24.24
N ASN A 914 3.93 3.31 -25.10
CA ASN A 914 5.02 2.42 -24.71
C ASN A 914 5.84 2.97 -23.54
N GLU A 915 6.13 4.28 -23.51
CA GLU A 915 6.87 4.91 -22.41
C GLU A 915 6.00 5.05 -21.15
N ILE A 916 4.73 5.41 -21.32
CA ILE A 916 3.75 5.47 -20.22
C ILE A 916 3.59 4.10 -19.56
N TYR A 917 3.62 3.02 -20.35
CA TYR A 917 3.55 1.64 -19.87
C TYR A 917 4.73 1.25 -18.98
N VAL A 918 5.95 1.72 -19.30
CA VAL A 918 7.13 1.53 -18.44
C VAL A 918 6.90 2.18 -17.08
N ASN A 919 6.50 3.46 -17.07
CA ASN A 919 6.23 4.21 -15.85
C ASN A 919 5.11 3.54 -15.03
N TYR A 920 4.07 3.02 -15.70
CA TYR A 920 3.00 2.27 -15.07
C TYR A 920 3.52 1.01 -14.36
N ILE A 921 4.30 0.17 -15.04
CA ILE A 921 4.89 -1.03 -14.43
C ILE A 921 5.83 -0.69 -13.28
N GLU A 922 6.76 0.26 -13.47
CA GLU A 922 7.74 0.63 -12.45
C GLU A 922 7.06 1.18 -11.19
N ASN A 923 6.01 2.00 -11.34
CA ASN A 923 5.21 2.48 -10.21
C ASN A 923 4.48 1.34 -9.49
N HIS A 924 3.88 0.40 -10.23
CA HIS A 924 3.21 -0.76 -9.63
C HIS A 924 4.19 -1.70 -8.91
N LEU A 925 5.37 -1.93 -9.47
CA LEU A 925 6.43 -2.70 -8.82
C LEU A 925 6.94 -1.98 -7.56
N SER A 926 7.16 -0.67 -7.62
CA SER A 926 7.55 0.15 -6.47
C SER A 926 6.53 0.04 -5.33
N LEU A 927 5.23 0.14 -5.63
CA LEU A 927 4.16 -0.06 -4.66
C LEU A 927 4.12 -1.49 -4.11
N ALA A 928 4.29 -2.50 -4.95
CA ALA A 928 4.28 -3.91 -4.54
C ALA A 928 5.49 -4.30 -3.67
N PHE A 929 6.63 -3.66 -3.89
CA PHE A 929 7.83 -3.83 -3.08
C PHE A 929 7.85 -2.95 -1.83
N SER A 930 7.00 -1.91 -1.77
CA SER A 930 6.84 -1.02 -0.63
C SER A 930 6.18 -1.72 0.57
N PHE A 931 6.48 -1.22 1.77
CA PHE A 931 5.96 -1.72 3.05
C PHE A 931 4.47 -1.43 3.29
N ALA A 932 3.85 -0.57 2.48
CA ALA A 932 2.46 -0.17 2.65
C ALA A 932 1.52 -1.38 2.49
N LYS A 933 0.79 -1.72 3.55
CA LYS A 933 -0.09 -2.91 3.67
C LYS A 933 -1.28 -2.95 2.69
N ASN A 934 -1.41 -1.99 1.78
CA ASN A 934 -2.45 -1.98 0.76
C ASN A 934 -2.01 -2.86 -0.42
N ASN A 935 -2.05 -4.17 -0.20
CA ASN A 935 -1.78 -5.19 -1.21
C ASN A 935 -2.95 -5.25 -2.22
N GLU A 936 -3.13 -4.21 -3.03
CA GLU A 936 -4.06 -4.24 -4.17
C GLU A 936 -3.41 -4.81 -5.43
N PHE A 937 -2.07 -4.90 -5.49
CA PHE A 937 -1.36 -5.43 -6.65
C PHE A 937 -1.09 -6.93 -6.54
N ASP A 938 -1.63 -7.70 -7.48
CA ASP A 938 -1.48 -9.17 -7.54
C ASP A 938 -0.15 -9.63 -8.16
N GLY A 939 0.73 -8.70 -8.57
CA GLY A 939 2.01 -9.01 -9.22
C GLY A 939 1.90 -9.37 -10.70
N LEU A 940 0.69 -9.32 -11.28
CA LEU A 940 0.40 -9.71 -12.65
C LEU A 940 0.78 -8.61 -13.64
N ILE A 941 1.35 -9.01 -14.79
CA ILE A 941 1.69 -8.08 -15.86
C ILE A 941 0.39 -7.51 -16.49
N PRO A 942 0.25 -6.19 -16.59
CA PRO A 942 -0.87 -5.53 -17.28
C PRO A 942 -0.86 -5.85 -18.78
N PRO A 943 -2.04 -5.95 -19.44
CA PRO A 943 -2.10 -6.23 -20.87
C PRO A 943 -1.38 -5.14 -21.68
N HIS A 944 -0.61 -5.56 -22.68
CA HIS A 944 0.10 -4.68 -23.60
C HIS A 944 -0.48 -4.85 -25.01
N PHE A 945 -0.65 -3.75 -25.76
CA PHE A 945 -1.17 -3.79 -27.14
C PHE A 945 -0.47 -4.83 -28.02
N TYR A 946 0.86 -4.73 -28.22
CA TYR A 946 1.62 -5.68 -29.03
C TYR A 946 1.55 -7.13 -28.54
N GLY A 947 1.42 -7.37 -27.23
CA GLY A 947 1.24 -8.71 -26.66
C GLY A 947 -0.15 -9.31 -26.90
N GLU A 948 -1.17 -8.48 -27.09
CA GLU A 948 -2.53 -8.94 -27.41
C GLU A 948 -2.71 -9.15 -28.93
N ILE A 949 -2.13 -8.30 -29.80
CA ILE A 949 -2.27 -8.46 -31.27
C ILE A 949 -1.61 -9.74 -31.78
N ILE A 950 -0.46 -10.12 -31.21
CA ILE A 950 0.35 -11.25 -31.69
C ILE A 950 -0.36 -12.60 -31.49
N LYS A 951 -1.40 -12.64 -30.65
CA LYS A 951 -2.22 -13.84 -30.43
C LYS A 951 -3.03 -14.23 -31.66
N THR A 952 -3.29 -13.28 -32.56
CA THR A 952 -4.00 -13.50 -33.82
C THR A 952 -3.06 -13.53 -35.02
N SER A 953 -3.39 -14.31 -36.04
CA SER A 953 -2.64 -14.35 -37.30
C SER A 953 -2.67 -13.00 -38.03
N GLU A 954 -3.81 -12.33 -37.98
CA GLU A 954 -4.08 -11.05 -38.60
C GLU A 954 -3.23 -9.94 -37.96
N GLY A 955 -3.14 -9.92 -36.62
CA GLY A 955 -2.28 -9.01 -35.88
C GLY A 955 -0.79 -9.24 -36.16
N CYS A 956 -0.36 -10.49 -36.33
CA CYS A 956 1.02 -10.80 -36.74
C CYS A 956 1.36 -10.23 -38.12
N GLN A 957 0.44 -10.32 -39.09
CA GLN A 957 0.64 -9.76 -40.43
C GLN A 957 0.68 -8.23 -40.39
N LEU A 958 -0.21 -7.61 -39.63
CA LEU A 958 -0.23 -6.15 -39.43
C LEU A 958 1.10 -5.65 -38.86
N LEU A 959 1.63 -6.33 -37.83
CA LEU A 959 2.90 -5.97 -37.21
C LEU A 959 4.07 -6.04 -38.19
N LYS A 960 4.12 -7.08 -39.03
CA LYS A 960 5.15 -7.21 -40.09
C LYS A 960 5.06 -6.10 -41.12
N ASN A 961 3.85 -5.75 -41.56
CA ASN A 961 3.66 -4.74 -42.59
C ASN A 961 4.07 -3.34 -42.14
N LYS A 962 3.85 -3.00 -40.85
CA LYS A 962 4.20 -1.70 -40.27
C LYS A 962 5.68 -1.57 -39.90
N GLY A 963 6.40 -2.67 -39.67
CA GLY A 963 7.84 -2.64 -39.37
C GLY A 963 8.20 -2.17 -37.95
N HIS A 964 7.25 -2.13 -37.02
CA HIS A 964 7.50 -1.61 -35.66
C HIS A 964 8.43 -2.53 -34.85
N PHE A 965 8.37 -3.85 -35.08
CA PHE A 965 9.22 -4.81 -34.38
C PHE A 965 10.70 -4.58 -34.72
N GLU A 966 11.00 -4.41 -36.01
CA GLU A 966 12.34 -4.13 -36.52
C GLU A 966 12.89 -2.82 -35.94
N TYR A 967 12.04 -1.80 -35.76
CA TYR A 967 12.41 -0.55 -35.09
C TYR A 967 12.80 -0.78 -33.62
N PHE A 968 11.97 -1.48 -32.83
CA PHE A 968 12.28 -1.77 -31.42
C PHE A 968 13.58 -2.56 -31.27
N VAL A 969 13.77 -3.56 -32.14
CA VAL A 969 15.01 -4.34 -32.20
C VAL A 969 16.20 -3.45 -32.54
N SER A 970 16.10 -2.61 -33.58
CA SER A 970 17.18 -1.68 -33.94
C SER A 970 17.53 -0.72 -32.80
N ASN A 971 16.54 -0.25 -32.04
CA ASN A 971 16.76 0.61 -30.88
C ASN A 971 17.56 -0.13 -29.79
N ILE A 972 17.22 -1.39 -29.52
CA ILE A 972 17.96 -2.24 -28.58
C ILE A 972 19.41 -2.42 -29.03
N PHE A 973 19.64 -2.76 -30.30
CA PHE A 973 21.00 -2.95 -30.82
C PHE A 973 21.86 -1.68 -30.75
N LYS A 974 21.27 -0.51 -31.05
CA LYS A 974 21.99 0.77 -31.08
C LYS A 974 22.34 1.31 -29.68
N HIS A 975 21.44 1.15 -28.72
CA HIS A 975 21.52 1.83 -27.42
C HIS A 975 21.76 0.90 -26.23
N LYS A 976 22.12 -0.38 -26.45
CA LYS A 976 22.34 -1.35 -25.37
C LYS A 976 23.38 -0.95 -24.32
N ASP A 977 24.36 -0.14 -24.70
CA ASP A 977 25.45 0.35 -23.84
C ASP A 977 25.22 1.79 -23.34
N GLU A 978 24.04 2.38 -23.59
CA GLU A 978 23.70 3.74 -23.17
C GLU A 978 23.61 3.86 -21.64
N TYR A 979 24.23 4.89 -21.08
CA TYR A 979 24.23 5.13 -19.63
C TYR A 979 24.09 6.62 -19.22
N GLU A 980 24.01 7.55 -20.17
CA GLU A 980 24.00 9.00 -19.90
C GLU A 980 22.60 9.59 -20.08
N ASP A 981 21.98 9.42 -21.24
CA ASP A 981 20.69 10.06 -21.54
C ASP A 981 19.51 9.26 -20.98
N LYS A 982 18.81 9.86 -20.00
CA LYS A 982 17.62 9.29 -19.36
C LYS A 982 16.48 9.04 -20.34
N ASN A 983 16.31 9.87 -21.36
CA ASN A 983 15.23 9.72 -22.34
C ASN A 983 15.49 8.51 -23.25
N ILE A 984 16.73 8.34 -23.71
CA ILE A 984 17.13 7.17 -24.50
C ILE A 984 16.99 5.89 -23.67
N ILE A 985 17.39 5.91 -22.39
CA ILE A 985 17.22 4.77 -21.48
C ILE A 985 15.73 4.43 -21.29
N LEU A 986 14.85 5.42 -21.15
CA LEU A 986 13.40 5.20 -21.05
C LEU A 986 12.85 4.56 -22.33
N HIS A 987 13.27 5.06 -23.49
CA HIS A 987 12.85 4.55 -24.79
C HIS A 987 13.41 3.14 -25.08
N LEU A 988 14.58 2.82 -24.54
CA LEU A 988 15.17 1.47 -24.56
C LEU A 988 14.38 0.52 -23.66
N LYS A 989 14.04 0.93 -22.43
CA LYS A 989 13.17 0.14 -21.53
C LYS A 989 11.81 -0.13 -22.18
N SER A 990 11.21 0.86 -22.84
CA SER A 990 9.93 0.71 -23.52
C SER A 990 10.01 -0.28 -24.69
N SER A 991 11.11 -0.25 -25.45
CA SER A 991 11.40 -1.22 -26.52
C SER A 991 11.58 -2.64 -25.99
N LEU A 992 12.29 -2.82 -24.86
CA LEU A 992 12.45 -4.12 -24.21
C LEU A 992 11.11 -4.71 -23.75
N TRP A 993 10.24 -3.90 -23.13
CA TRP A 993 8.91 -4.35 -22.73
C TRP A 993 8.01 -4.69 -23.93
N ALA A 994 8.07 -3.92 -25.01
CA ALA A 994 7.33 -4.22 -26.24
C ALA A 994 7.78 -5.55 -26.84
N VAL A 995 9.09 -5.76 -27.03
CA VAL A 995 9.67 -7.02 -27.54
C VAL A 995 9.34 -8.20 -26.62
N GLY A 996 9.43 -8.01 -25.30
CA GLY A 996 9.06 -9.04 -24.32
C GLY A 996 7.61 -9.47 -24.42
N ASN A 997 6.68 -8.51 -24.55
CA ASN A 997 5.25 -8.79 -24.70
C ASN A 997 4.95 -9.50 -26.04
N ILE A 998 5.61 -9.11 -27.14
CA ILE A 998 5.51 -9.81 -28.43
C ILE A 998 5.98 -11.26 -28.29
N GLY A 999 7.10 -11.48 -27.60
CA GLY A 999 7.71 -12.79 -27.37
C GLY A 999 6.98 -13.70 -26.38
N SER A 1000 5.94 -13.19 -25.68
CA SER A 1000 5.22 -13.94 -24.64
C SER A 1000 4.28 -15.03 -25.18
N HIS A 1001 4.07 -15.09 -26.49
CA HIS A 1001 3.18 -16.05 -27.15
C HIS A 1001 3.91 -16.81 -28.28
N ASN A 1002 3.49 -18.05 -28.56
CA ASN A 1002 4.11 -18.91 -29.58
C ASN A 1002 4.19 -18.27 -30.98
N ASN A 1003 3.17 -17.49 -31.36
CA ASN A 1003 3.14 -16.77 -32.64
C ASN A 1003 4.19 -15.65 -32.74
N GLY A 1004 4.70 -15.15 -31.61
CA GLY A 1004 5.75 -14.14 -31.56
C GLY A 1004 7.16 -14.73 -31.67
N PHE A 1005 7.33 -16.03 -31.44
CA PHE A 1005 8.64 -16.70 -31.52
C PHE A 1005 9.38 -16.47 -32.85
N PRO A 1006 8.75 -16.58 -34.03
CA PRO A 1006 9.43 -16.35 -35.30
C PRO A 1006 10.04 -14.96 -35.44
N PHE A 1007 9.44 -13.93 -34.81
CA PHE A 1007 10.00 -12.58 -34.81
C PHE A 1007 11.28 -12.50 -33.99
N LEU A 1008 11.30 -13.14 -32.82
CA LEU A 1008 12.49 -13.19 -31.95
C LEU A 1008 13.63 -14.01 -32.59
N GLU A 1009 13.31 -15.14 -33.19
CA GLU A 1009 14.29 -16.03 -33.82
C GLU A 1009 14.97 -15.34 -35.02
N ASN A 1010 14.19 -14.72 -35.91
CA ASN A 1010 14.72 -14.04 -37.10
C ASN A 1010 15.61 -12.83 -36.78
N SER A 1011 15.38 -12.18 -35.64
CA SER A 1011 16.12 -10.97 -35.25
C SER A 1011 17.36 -11.24 -34.40
N GLY A 1012 17.47 -12.43 -33.80
CA GLY A 1012 18.55 -12.74 -32.86
C GLY A 1012 18.57 -11.87 -31.61
N VAL A 1013 17.48 -11.15 -31.28
CA VAL A 1013 17.45 -10.15 -30.20
C VAL A 1013 17.65 -10.75 -28.80
N ILE A 1014 17.39 -12.05 -28.62
CA ILE A 1014 17.47 -12.73 -27.31
C ILE A 1014 18.88 -12.62 -26.71
N SER A 1015 19.94 -12.77 -27.52
CA SER A 1015 21.32 -12.66 -27.04
C SER A 1015 21.66 -11.26 -26.55
N GLU A 1016 21.11 -10.22 -27.19
CA GLU A 1016 21.30 -8.83 -26.77
C GLU A 1016 20.56 -8.52 -25.46
N ILE A 1017 19.35 -9.07 -25.27
CA ILE A 1017 18.61 -8.92 -24.01
C ILE A 1017 19.40 -9.57 -22.85
N ILE A 1018 20.02 -10.73 -23.09
CA ILE A 1018 20.91 -11.38 -22.11
C ILE A 1018 22.14 -10.50 -21.83
N TYR A 1019 22.76 -9.95 -22.88
CA TYR A 1019 23.88 -9.02 -22.72
C TYR A 1019 23.51 -7.82 -21.85
N ILE A 1020 22.36 -7.19 -22.09
CA ILE A 1020 21.88 -6.06 -21.26
C ILE A 1020 21.67 -6.51 -19.81
N ALA A 1021 21.05 -7.67 -19.58
CA ALA A 1021 20.83 -8.21 -18.23
C ALA A 1021 22.13 -8.48 -17.45
N GLU A 1022 23.20 -8.89 -18.13
CA GLU A 1022 24.48 -9.24 -17.50
C GLU A 1022 25.49 -8.07 -17.44
N LYS A 1023 25.50 -7.17 -18.42
CA LYS A 1023 26.61 -6.21 -18.63
C LYS A 1023 26.23 -4.73 -18.56
N SER A 1024 24.96 -4.36 -18.69
CA SER A 1024 24.53 -2.94 -18.66
C SER A 1024 25.10 -2.18 -17.45
N GLN A 1025 25.57 -0.96 -17.61
CA GLN A 1025 26.05 -0.16 -16.47
C GLN A 1025 24.90 0.45 -15.65
N VAL A 1026 23.73 0.62 -16.28
CA VAL A 1026 22.48 1.05 -15.62
C VAL A 1026 21.80 -0.16 -15.00
N ILE A 1027 21.60 -0.14 -13.68
CA ILE A 1027 21.13 -1.32 -12.94
C ILE A 1027 19.64 -1.57 -13.15
N SER A 1028 18.84 -0.51 -13.25
CA SER A 1028 17.39 -0.59 -13.51
C SER A 1028 17.11 -1.19 -14.88
N LEU A 1029 17.96 -0.93 -15.87
CA LEU A 1029 17.89 -1.54 -17.20
C LEU A 1029 18.18 -3.05 -17.14
N ARG A 1030 19.14 -3.50 -16.31
CA ARG A 1030 19.35 -4.94 -16.06
C ARG A 1030 18.10 -5.59 -15.50
N GLY A 1031 17.44 -4.93 -14.54
CA GLY A 1031 16.19 -5.40 -13.94
C GLY A 1031 15.06 -5.53 -14.96
N THR A 1032 14.90 -4.55 -15.84
CA THR A 1032 13.93 -4.61 -16.94
C THR A 1032 14.23 -5.77 -17.89
N ALA A 1033 15.49 -5.92 -18.33
CA ALA A 1033 15.90 -7.03 -19.18
C ALA A 1033 15.66 -8.39 -18.50
N PHE A 1034 15.96 -8.51 -17.20
CA PHE A 1034 15.65 -9.71 -16.43
C PHE A 1034 14.16 -10.03 -16.46
N PHE A 1035 13.27 -9.08 -16.17
CA PHE A 1035 11.83 -9.30 -16.23
C PHE A 1035 11.35 -9.71 -17.63
N VAL A 1036 11.92 -9.11 -18.68
CA VAL A 1036 11.63 -9.45 -20.09
C VAL A 1036 12.07 -10.88 -20.42
N LEU A 1037 13.22 -11.35 -19.91
CA LEU A 1037 13.67 -12.73 -20.08
C LEU A 1037 12.72 -13.73 -19.42
N GLY A 1038 12.18 -13.38 -18.25
CA GLY A 1038 11.09 -14.16 -17.64
C GLY A 1038 9.85 -14.18 -18.52
N LEU A 1039 9.51 -13.03 -19.10
CA LEU A 1039 8.35 -12.88 -19.96
C LEU A 1039 8.36 -13.81 -21.18
N ILE A 1040 9.46 -13.82 -21.91
CA ILE A 1040 9.63 -14.64 -23.12
C ILE A 1040 9.83 -16.13 -22.81
N SER A 1041 10.24 -16.47 -21.58
CA SER A 1041 10.46 -17.86 -21.16
C SER A 1041 9.18 -18.70 -21.01
N ILE A 1042 7.99 -18.11 -21.20
CA ILE A 1042 6.74 -18.86 -21.35
C ILE A 1042 6.77 -19.76 -22.60
N THR A 1043 7.50 -19.35 -23.64
CA THR A 1043 7.58 -20.13 -24.88
C THR A 1043 8.65 -21.21 -24.74
N ILE A 1044 8.27 -22.49 -24.88
CA ILE A 1044 9.17 -23.65 -24.72
C ILE A 1044 10.42 -23.53 -25.60
N SER A 1045 10.25 -23.09 -26.86
CA SER A 1045 11.37 -22.89 -27.80
C SER A 1045 12.36 -21.83 -27.30
N VAL A 1046 11.87 -20.75 -26.69
CA VAL A 1046 12.72 -19.71 -26.11
C VAL A 1046 13.45 -20.24 -24.87
N SER A 1047 12.79 -21.04 -24.03
CA SER A 1047 13.44 -21.67 -22.86
C SER A 1047 14.65 -22.52 -23.27
N GLN A 1048 14.60 -23.21 -24.41
CA GLN A 1048 15.72 -23.99 -24.93
C GLN A 1048 16.90 -23.10 -25.36
N ILE A 1049 16.62 -21.98 -26.04
CA ILE A 1049 17.64 -20.99 -26.43
C ILE A 1049 18.29 -20.39 -25.18
N LEU A 1050 17.48 -20.00 -24.19
CA LEU A 1050 17.96 -19.46 -22.92
C LEU A 1050 18.88 -20.46 -22.19
N GLU A 1051 18.54 -21.75 -22.24
CA GLU A 1051 19.36 -22.80 -21.64
C GLU A 1051 20.75 -22.93 -22.28
N GLN A 1052 20.85 -22.75 -23.61
CA GLN A 1052 22.13 -22.73 -24.33
C GLN A 1052 23.01 -21.55 -23.90
N HIS A 1053 22.40 -20.41 -23.56
CA HIS A 1053 23.09 -19.22 -23.06
C HIS A 1053 23.31 -19.24 -21.52
N GLY A 1054 23.01 -20.34 -20.84
CA GLY A 1054 23.29 -20.49 -19.41
C GLY A 1054 22.19 -19.98 -18.48
N TRP A 1055 20.96 -19.84 -18.97
CA TRP A 1055 19.79 -19.43 -18.19
C TRP A 1055 18.79 -20.59 -18.05
N ALA A 1056 18.26 -20.82 -16.86
CA ALA A 1056 17.33 -21.91 -16.57
C ALA A 1056 15.90 -21.38 -16.40
N SER A 1057 14.98 -21.91 -17.21
CA SER A 1057 13.54 -21.68 -17.06
C SER A 1057 12.91 -22.65 -16.05
N VAL A 1058 11.83 -22.20 -15.41
CA VAL A 1058 11.11 -22.98 -14.40
C VAL A 1058 9.87 -23.62 -15.02
N PHE A 1059 9.73 -24.93 -14.79
CA PHE A 1059 8.63 -25.74 -15.33
C PHE A 1059 7.71 -26.23 -14.21
N THR A 1060 6.42 -26.29 -14.50
CA THR A 1060 5.45 -27.00 -13.68
C THR A 1060 5.75 -28.51 -13.66
N SER A 1061 5.15 -29.25 -12.72
CA SER A 1061 5.23 -30.72 -12.69
C SER A 1061 4.70 -31.40 -13.98
N PHE A 1062 3.93 -30.67 -14.79
CA PHE A 1062 3.41 -31.15 -16.08
C PHE A 1062 4.30 -30.73 -17.27
N GLY A 1063 5.47 -30.14 -17.02
CA GLY A 1063 6.40 -29.70 -18.07
C GLY A 1063 6.02 -28.40 -18.78
N ILE A 1064 4.99 -27.69 -18.28
CA ILE A 1064 4.60 -26.38 -18.82
C ILE A 1064 5.48 -25.30 -18.19
N PRO A 1065 6.15 -24.43 -18.97
CA PRO A 1065 6.92 -23.32 -18.44
C PRO A 1065 6.02 -22.32 -17.69
N ILE A 1066 6.49 -21.84 -16.55
CA ILE A 1066 5.76 -20.88 -15.69
C ILE A 1066 6.03 -19.44 -16.12
N GLY A 1067 7.07 -19.22 -16.93
CA GLY A 1067 7.57 -17.89 -17.32
C GLY A 1067 8.40 -17.22 -16.22
N ILE A 1068 9.19 -18.03 -15.52
CA ILE A 1068 10.25 -17.58 -14.62
C ILE A 1068 11.56 -18.10 -15.21
N CYS A 1069 12.52 -17.20 -15.40
CA CYS A 1069 13.85 -17.52 -15.90
C CYS A 1069 14.91 -16.92 -14.98
N VAL A 1070 15.91 -17.72 -14.64
CA VAL A 1070 16.99 -17.35 -13.73
C VAL A 1070 18.34 -17.79 -14.31
N PRO A 1071 19.44 -17.06 -14.07
CA PRO A 1071 20.76 -17.47 -14.55
C PRO A 1071 21.24 -18.71 -13.79
N LYS A 1072 21.99 -19.61 -14.46
CA LYS A 1072 22.70 -20.71 -13.79
C LYS A 1072 23.85 -20.18 -12.92
N ASP A 1073 24.48 -19.06 -13.35
CA ASP A 1073 25.51 -18.36 -12.59
C ASP A 1073 25.02 -16.96 -12.17
N ILE A 1074 24.67 -16.83 -10.89
CA ILE A 1074 24.14 -15.59 -10.31
C ILE A 1074 25.17 -14.46 -10.38
N LYS A 1075 26.47 -14.79 -10.33
CA LYS A 1075 27.53 -13.79 -10.29
C LYS A 1075 27.53 -12.94 -11.55
N LYS A 1076 27.08 -13.44 -12.71
CA LYS A 1076 27.01 -12.68 -13.95
C LYS A 1076 26.07 -11.48 -13.90
N ILE A 1077 24.88 -11.64 -13.31
CA ILE A 1077 23.89 -10.56 -13.18
C ILE A 1077 24.29 -9.57 -12.08
N LEU A 1078 24.80 -10.09 -10.97
CA LEU A 1078 25.12 -9.28 -9.78
C LEU A 1078 26.50 -8.64 -9.86
N PHE A 1079 27.34 -9.03 -10.83
CA PHE A 1079 28.66 -8.46 -10.98
C PHE A 1079 28.56 -7.00 -11.37
N LEU A 1080 29.19 -6.18 -10.54
CA LEU A 1080 29.26 -4.74 -10.73
C LEU A 1080 30.71 -4.34 -10.50
N GLU A 1081 31.30 -3.65 -11.47
CA GLU A 1081 32.69 -3.20 -11.35
C GLU A 1081 32.80 -2.20 -10.19
N PRO A 1082 33.76 -2.40 -9.26
CA PRO A 1082 34.05 -1.42 -8.23
C PRO A 1082 34.44 -0.09 -8.86
N TRP A 1083 33.85 1.00 -8.37
CA TRP A 1083 34.16 2.35 -8.84
C TRP A 1083 34.99 3.10 -7.80
N ASN A 1084 35.73 4.10 -8.28
CA ASN A 1084 36.46 5.01 -7.42
C ASN A 1084 35.48 6.05 -6.86
N TYR A 1085 35.46 6.16 -5.54
CA TYR A 1085 34.69 7.20 -4.86
C TYR A 1085 35.25 8.56 -5.25
N CYS A 1086 34.41 9.39 -5.88
CA CYS A 1086 34.76 10.78 -6.17
C CYS A 1086 34.64 11.57 -4.86
N SER A 1087 35.68 11.50 -4.03
CA SER A 1087 35.85 12.46 -2.97
C SER A 1087 36.19 13.79 -3.63
N CYS A 1088 35.26 14.74 -3.68
CA CYS A 1088 35.56 16.15 -3.98
C CYS A 1088 36.40 16.80 -2.86
N LEU A 1089 37.37 16.06 -2.32
CA LEU A 1089 38.39 16.47 -1.36
C LEU A 1089 39.60 17.09 -2.07
N SER A 1090 39.64 17.08 -3.42
CA SER A 1090 40.67 17.78 -4.19
C SER A 1090 40.72 19.29 -3.90
N ASP A 1091 39.66 19.87 -3.33
CA ASP A 1091 39.64 21.27 -2.89
C ASP A 1091 40.25 21.47 -1.49
N LEU A 1092 40.64 20.41 -0.76
CA LEU A 1092 41.42 20.58 0.48
C LEU A 1092 42.87 21.00 0.21
N GLU A 1093 43.36 20.78 -1.03
CA GLU A 1093 44.74 21.08 -1.43
C GLU A 1093 44.87 22.32 -2.33
N GLU A 1094 43.76 22.91 -2.81
CA GLU A 1094 43.82 24.30 -3.26
C GLU A 1094 44.06 25.17 -2.03
N ASN A 1095 45.34 25.50 -1.80
CA ASN A 1095 45.83 26.48 -0.83
C ASN A 1095 44.74 27.52 -0.54
N ILE A 1096 44.01 27.36 0.57
CA ILE A 1096 42.99 28.32 0.97
C ILE A 1096 43.77 29.63 1.12
N LYS A 1097 43.68 30.51 0.12
CA LYS A 1097 44.27 31.85 0.17
C LYS A 1097 43.46 32.63 1.20
N LEU A 1098 43.82 32.42 2.46
CA LEU A 1098 43.34 33.16 3.61
C LEU A 1098 44.01 34.53 3.52
N VAL A 1099 43.19 35.56 3.39
CA VAL A 1099 43.69 36.94 3.34
C VAL A 1099 43.74 37.41 4.79
N SER A 1100 44.95 37.50 5.34
CA SER A 1100 45.23 38.10 6.64
C SER A 1100 46.07 39.35 6.45
N LYS A 1101 45.70 40.43 7.16
CA LYS A 1101 46.44 41.70 7.15
C LYS A 1101 47.46 41.77 8.30
N ASN A 1102 47.21 41.04 9.40
CA ASN A 1102 47.95 41.13 10.67
C ASN A 1102 48.22 39.74 11.28
N ILE A 1103 49.30 39.62 12.07
CA ILE A 1103 49.67 38.39 12.82
C ILE A 1103 48.54 37.93 13.77
N ILE A 1104 47.77 38.88 14.32
CA ILE A 1104 46.62 38.59 15.19
C ILE A 1104 45.47 37.95 14.39
N GLN A 1105 45.27 38.32 13.13
CA GLN A 1105 44.27 37.71 12.26
C GLN A 1105 44.64 36.25 11.93
N ASP A 1106 45.92 35.96 11.72
CA ASP A 1106 46.41 34.59 11.56
C ASP A 1106 46.21 33.75 12.83
N GLU A 1107 46.42 34.34 14.00
CA GLU A 1107 46.15 33.68 15.29
C GLU A 1107 44.64 33.37 15.45
N ILE A 1108 43.76 34.31 15.07
CA ILE A 1108 42.31 34.10 15.07
C ILE A 1108 41.91 32.96 14.11
N LEU A 1109 42.41 32.96 12.88
CA LEU A 1109 42.11 31.92 11.89
C LEU A 1109 42.61 30.54 12.37
N LYS A 1110 43.79 30.48 12.98
CA LYS A 1110 44.34 29.25 13.58
C LYS A 1110 43.45 28.72 14.71
N ILE A 1111 43.04 29.59 15.63
CA ILE A 1111 42.13 29.22 16.74
C ILE A 1111 40.77 28.74 16.21
N ILE A 1112 40.24 29.38 15.17
CA ILE A 1112 39.00 28.94 14.52
C ILE A 1112 39.20 27.57 13.86
N THR A 1113 40.35 27.31 13.25
CA THR A 1113 40.67 25.99 12.68
C THR A 1113 40.75 24.93 13.78
N ASP A 1114 41.37 25.24 14.93
CA ASP A 1114 41.42 24.35 16.11
C ASP A 1114 40.03 24.02 16.68
N LEU A 1115 39.06 24.94 16.57
CA LEU A 1115 37.65 24.71 16.98
C LEU A 1115 36.94 23.62 16.17
N SER A 1116 37.46 23.21 15.01
CA SER A 1116 36.91 22.09 14.22
C SER A 1116 37.20 20.73 14.87
N SER A 1117 38.23 20.67 15.73
CA SER A 1117 38.68 19.43 16.37
C SER A 1117 38.14 19.32 17.80
N HIS A 1118 37.40 18.26 18.09
CA HIS A 1118 36.77 18.00 19.40
C HIS A 1118 37.73 18.08 20.60
N ILE A 1119 39.03 17.81 20.39
CA ILE A 1119 40.06 17.80 21.44
C ILE A 1119 40.41 19.22 21.92
N PHE A 1120 40.41 20.22 21.03
CA PHE A 1120 40.90 21.58 21.34
C PHE A 1120 39.78 22.58 21.64
N VAL A 1121 38.51 22.20 21.46
CA VAL A 1121 37.35 23.10 21.54
C VAL A 1121 37.33 23.95 22.83
N SER A 1122 37.51 23.34 24.01
CA SER A 1122 37.39 24.06 25.28
C SER A 1122 38.49 25.09 25.51
N LYS A 1123 39.72 24.80 25.03
CA LYS A 1123 40.87 25.71 25.09
C LYS A 1123 40.71 26.82 24.05
N ALA A 1124 40.34 26.46 22.82
CA ALA A 1124 40.16 27.39 21.71
C ALA A 1124 39.00 28.38 21.96
N LEU A 1125 37.88 27.96 22.54
CA LEU A 1125 36.76 28.85 22.91
C LEU A 1125 37.19 29.94 23.91
N LYS A 1126 37.98 29.55 24.93
CA LYS A 1126 38.51 30.49 25.95
C LYS A 1126 39.55 31.43 25.37
N SER A 1127 40.39 30.94 24.46
CA SER A 1127 41.39 31.78 23.78
C SER A 1127 40.72 32.78 22.83
N LEU A 1128 39.70 32.36 22.07
CA LEU A 1128 38.99 33.23 21.13
C LEU A 1128 38.22 34.34 21.86
N SER A 1129 37.57 34.04 22.98
CA SER A 1129 36.89 35.05 23.79
C SER A 1129 37.87 36.06 24.42
N ARG A 1130 39.05 35.60 24.86
CA ARG A 1130 40.13 36.48 25.34
C ARG A 1130 40.63 37.42 24.24
N ILE A 1131 40.83 36.92 23.02
CA ILE A 1131 41.28 37.76 21.90
C ILE A 1131 40.21 38.80 21.54
N LYS A 1132 38.93 38.44 21.50
CA LYS A 1132 37.84 39.41 21.27
C LYS A 1132 37.81 40.52 22.33
N SER A 1133 38.06 40.19 23.60
CA SER A 1133 38.12 41.20 24.67
C SER A 1133 39.31 42.15 24.53
N LYS A 1134 40.42 41.69 23.94
CA LYS A 1134 41.66 42.47 23.77
C LYS A 1134 41.69 43.28 22.46
N TYR A 1135 41.12 42.75 21.39
CA TYR A 1135 41.18 43.33 20.04
C TYR A 1135 39.80 43.28 19.35
N PRO A 1136 38.82 44.08 19.82
CA PRO A 1136 37.47 44.07 19.24
C PRO A 1136 37.41 44.63 17.80
N GLU A 1137 38.33 45.53 17.44
CA GLU A 1137 38.35 46.17 16.11
C GLU A 1137 38.69 45.19 14.97
N GLU A 1138 39.47 44.14 15.24
CA GLU A 1138 39.81 43.12 14.25
C GLU A 1138 38.58 42.32 13.79
N PHE A 1139 37.57 42.15 14.66
CA PHE A 1139 36.31 41.46 14.34
C PHE A 1139 35.35 42.30 13.49
N LYS A 1140 35.68 43.55 13.16
CA LYS A 1140 34.93 44.37 12.19
C LYS A 1140 35.47 44.23 10.76
N SER A 1141 36.59 43.54 10.56
CA SER A 1141 37.21 43.37 9.25
C SER A 1141 36.42 42.42 8.34
N LEU A 1142 36.00 42.92 7.17
CA LEU A 1142 35.31 42.15 6.13
C LEU A 1142 36.20 41.02 5.56
N ASP A 1143 37.50 41.27 5.39
CA ASP A 1143 38.43 40.30 4.82
C ASP A 1143 38.67 39.10 5.75
N LEU A 1144 38.78 39.38 7.06
CA LEU A 1144 38.82 38.34 8.08
C LEU A 1144 37.52 37.53 8.08
N TYR A 1145 36.36 38.20 8.00
CA TYR A 1145 35.06 37.54 8.01
C TYR A 1145 34.85 36.61 6.79
N LYS A 1146 35.23 37.07 5.58
CA LYS A 1146 35.23 36.24 4.36
C LYS A 1146 36.13 35.00 4.51
N SER A 1147 37.31 35.16 5.13
CA SER A 1147 38.23 34.06 5.41
C SER A 1147 37.63 33.07 6.42
N VAL A 1148 36.95 33.55 7.46
CA VAL A 1148 36.22 32.69 8.42
C VAL A 1148 35.10 31.90 7.74
N LEU A 1149 34.31 32.53 6.85
CA LEU A 1149 33.27 31.82 6.09
C LEU A 1149 33.85 30.71 5.20
N LYS A 1150 35.01 30.93 4.56
CA LYS A 1150 35.73 29.88 3.81
C LYS A 1150 36.17 28.73 4.71
N ILE A 1151 36.68 29.01 5.91
CA ILE A 1151 37.04 27.97 6.90
C ILE A 1151 35.80 27.19 7.35
N LEU A 1152 34.70 27.88 7.66
CA LEU A 1152 33.44 27.25 8.05
C LEU A 1152 32.82 26.39 6.93
N ALA A 1153 33.10 26.71 5.66
CA ALA A 1153 32.68 25.90 4.51
C ALA A 1153 33.60 24.68 4.27
N SER A 1154 34.87 24.77 4.67
CA SER A 1154 35.89 23.75 4.41
C SER A 1154 35.99 22.70 5.53
N TYR A 1155 35.79 23.12 6.79
CA TYR A 1155 35.88 22.25 7.96
C TYR A 1155 34.51 22.02 8.61
N ARG A 1156 34.39 20.91 9.35
CA ARG A 1156 33.16 20.53 10.05
C ARG A 1156 33.07 21.25 11.39
N TYR A 1157 31.94 21.93 11.62
CA TYR A 1157 31.60 22.57 12.88
C TYR A 1157 30.17 22.26 13.27
N GLN A 1158 29.96 21.88 14.53
CA GLN A 1158 28.61 21.72 15.08
C GLN A 1158 27.90 23.09 15.18
N GLN A 1159 26.57 23.07 15.07
CA GLN A 1159 25.74 24.28 15.08
C GLN A 1159 26.07 25.27 16.22
N PRO A 1160 26.26 24.86 17.49
CA PRO A 1160 26.57 25.80 18.57
C PRO A 1160 27.93 26.51 18.39
N ILE A 1161 28.92 25.82 17.81
CA ILE A 1161 30.25 26.38 17.56
C ILE A 1161 30.19 27.36 16.38
N ARG A 1162 29.45 27.02 15.31
CA ARG A 1162 29.20 27.95 14.19
C ARG A 1162 28.50 29.22 14.68
N LYS A 1163 27.48 29.06 15.53
CA LYS A 1163 26.78 30.18 16.18
C LYS A 1163 27.75 31.06 16.95
N PHE A 1164 28.53 30.47 17.84
CA PHE A 1164 29.52 31.20 18.62
C PHE A 1164 30.51 31.98 17.75
N ILE A 1165 31.06 31.37 16.69
CA ILE A 1165 32.01 32.03 15.78
C ILE A 1165 31.35 33.21 15.07
N LEU A 1166 30.15 33.02 14.50
CA LEU A 1166 29.49 34.06 13.71
C LEU A 1166 28.93 35.21 14.57
N GLU A 1167 28.46 34.95 15.79
CA GLU A 1167 28.03 36.00 16.74
C GLU A 1167 29.18 36.89 17.21
N MET A 1168 30.44 36.51 16.97
CA MET A 1168 31.58 37.40 17.25
C MET A 1168 31.67 38.60 16.32
N PHE A 1169 31.04 38.51 15.16
CA PHE A 1169 31.06 39.49 14.08
C PHE A 1169 29.74 40.27 14.03
N PRO A 1170 29.74 41.61 13.84
CA PRO A 1170 28.52 42.39 13.63
C PRO A 1170 27.62 41.85 12.51
N SER A 1171 26.30 42.10 12.62
CA SER A 1171 25.30 41.64 11.63
C SER A 1171 25.45 42.33 10.28
N ASP A 1172 25.97 43.55 10.26
CA ASP A 1172 25.90 44.43 9.09
C ASP A 1172 27.23 44.50 8.34
N ILE A 1173 28.20 43.63 8.65
CA ILE A 1173 29.57 43.68 8.09
C ILE A 1173 29.60 43.76 6.56
N PHE A 1174 28.72 43.00 5.89
CA PHE A 1174 28.63 43.02 4.42
C PHE A 1174 27.89 44.23 3.85
N TYR A 1175 27.20 44.99 4.70
CA TYR A 1175 26.30 46.09 4.33
C TYR A 1175 26.78 47.46 4.86
N GLN A 1176 27.91 47.51 5.56
CA GLN A 1176 28.49 48.73 6.15
C GLN A 1176 29.27 49.61 5.15
N ASN A 1177 29.72 49.06 4.01
CA ASN A 1177 30.45 49.81 2.99
C ASN A 1177 29.51 50.13 1.81
N HIS A 1178 29.09 51.39 1.72
CA HIS A 1178 28.31 51.92 0.59
C HIS A 1178 29.10 51.97 -0.74
N GLU A 1179 30.42 51.79 -0.72
CA GLU A 1179 31.32 52.03 -1.87
C GLU A 1179 31.62 50.80 -2.75
N LEU A 1180 30.97 49.65 -2.54
CA LEU A 1180 31.31 48.39 -3.25
C LEU A 1180 30.47 48.10 -4.51
N PHE A 1181 29.65 49.05 -4.98
CA PHE A 1181 28.70 48.80 -6.07
C PHE A 1181 28.75 49.83 -7.22
N ASP A 1182 29.89 50.49 -7.42
CA ASP A 1182 30.29 51.04 -8.73
C ASP A 1182 31.10 50.01 -9.53
#